data_AF-A0A3D2VW25-F1
#
_entry.id   AF-A0A3D2VW25-F1
#
_cell.length_a   1.000
_cell.length_b   1.000
_cell.length_c   1.000
_cell.angle_alpha   90.00
_cell.angle_beta   90.00
_cell.angle_gamma   90.00
#
_symmetry.space_group_name_H-M   'P 1'
#
loop_
_entity.id
_entity.type
_entity.pdbx_description
1 polymer ?
#
loop_
_entity_poly.entity_id
_entity_poly.type
_entity_poly.pdbx_seq_one_letter_code
_entity_poly.pdbx_strand_id
1 'polypeptide(L)'
;MAGRRQRTDGQWLAAASHGVPGVQRSGGQPDPAGRGTLAMARRTGRSGCAVATAAGGTAIRLAGRQCCGGGTAGRPIRFGGRASVSGHPGVGDGFRKSGLAVRWWLLALWSLPVLGVVWTVSQAPAWLEPRLLTVELAPGQSLVLGRDTLWASQADREHIVLRRDAGTGWRLANLSSAKQVWWRSGSGRYDTRPVRSWPLAAGAAFAVGTETFAVLGTEPGRLILQGGGLRWDYDGLDLRRGGRLLPPCHLDWRTRWRARLEKLGLPLVLARRPLRLGGGVYCADRLGLAGVPLDSVVIEPTPTGFALGSGAAGRRDGTPVTVAAGTPEAESLWERSISLGVGDRLTVGRTQYAVLQTAPALELAVVAGARRWLADSPPPVTSGVRVEWGRLTWLWSSGPVAPAGWLGLLLAALAPGSLWWAAREWGRRSRAGNRRLRIALGLALAGACLEMHWNVATVPLLWPYLLAWPVLLVWLGAVRSPWSVGLLAVVTLLLGGGLLALLQLGIGSGEAGWQRYGGSGAALAGAFGGLAWVGQSGWQLVRPAGWPGERRLWWGLRLLGAGSLALLAAQVVAGDEGGWAGFQPFESTKLVLAAAAAHALALRGQSPLHGWSYDAAAPWLRYLGPFILLVVACGFALLFLHDFSPLVLLLCWGVALAWAYLRAHPLPWWRWSGLLLLGALILLLAVGLRGLHDRPDALPLDFQADRIRAWAAPEFYPHAGYQLRRALEAIRAGGWRGTVWREAINGRVMAVPVVESDFAPTFFLSRYGGLAGLVLVGIQAVFIGLLLMIANRALRRLGTGRSWPAALGGFFYFTLYGGAALLAAHFLMSWGTNLGFLPVMGQPMPLLSAAGSHLVLFVLPIVALAVAIEERSHDDPL
;
A
#
# COMPACT_ATOMS: atom_id res chain seq x y z
N MET A 1 -41.16 -6.32 -39.99
CA MET A 1 -41.32 -7.40 -40.99
C MET A 1 -41.00 -8.74 -40.31
N ALA A 2 -41.95 -9.68 -40.36
CA ALA A 2 -41.93 -11.10 -39.95
C ALA A 2 -41.28 -11.46 -38.59
N GLY A 3 -41.94 -12.01 -37.56
CA GLY A 3 -43.22 -12.71 -37.45
C GLY A 3 -43.00 -14.20 -37.15
N ARG A 4 -43.23 -14.65 -35.90
CA ARG A 4 -44.10 -15.81 -35.57
C ARG A 4 -44.19 -16.05 -34.05
N ARG A 5 -45.44 -16.06 -33.60
CA ARG A 5 -45.94 -16.68 -32.35
C ARG A 5 -45.88 -18.20 -32.48
N GLN A 6 -45.75 -18.90 -31.35
CA GLN A 6 -46.59 -20.07 -31.09
C GLN A 6 -46.75 -20.29 -29.58
N ARG A 7 -48.01 -20.13 -29.15
CA ARG A 7 -48.60 -20.63 -27.91
C ARG A 7 -49.26 -21.96 -28.29
N THR A 8 -49.15 -22.99 -27.46
CA THR A 8 -50.25 -23.95 -27.25
C THR A 8 -50.02 -24.73 -25.96
N ASP A 9 -51.13 -24.80 -25.21
CA ASP A 9 -51.37 -25.56 -24.00
C ASP A 9 -51.31 -27.08 -24.19
N GLY A 10 -51.22 -27.82 -23.07
CA GLY A 10 -51.43 -29.27 -23.03
C GLY A 10 -51.24 -29.86 -21.62
N GLN A 11 -52.35 -30.00 -20.90
CA GLN A 11 -52.53 -30.70 -19.62
C GLN A 11 -52.48 -32.24 -19.75
N TRP A 12 -52.69 -32.93 -18.59
CA TRP A 12 -53.01 -34.36 -18.30
C TRP A 12 -51.83 -35.14 -17.64
N LEU A 13 -51.89 -35.83 -16.49
CA LEU A 13 -52.87 -36.39 -15.51
C LEU A 13 -52.14 -36.52 -14.13
N ALA A 14 -52.67 -36.27 -12.91
CA ALA A 14 -53.68 -36.98 -12.08
C ALA A 14 -53.35 -38.49 -11.83
N ALA A 15 -53.45 -39.15 -10.66
CA ALA A 15 -53.95 -38.87 -9.30
C ALA A 15 -53.62 -40.05 -8.33
N ALA A 16 -53.91 -39.86 -7.03
CA ALA A 16 -54.25 -40.82 -5.92
C ALA A 16 -53.35 -40.61 -4.67
N SER A 17 -53.74 -40.08 -3.49
CA SER A 17 -54.93 -40.06 -2.61
C SER A 17 -55.07 -41.25 -1.63
N HIS A 18 -54.93 -40.97 -0.32
CA HIS A 18 -55.62 -41.51 0.88
C HIS A 18 -54.78 -41.10 2.12
N GLY A 19 -55.27 -40.69 3.29
CA GLY A 19 -56.59 -40.53 3.90
C GLY A 19 -56.38 -40.09 5.38
N VAL A 20 -57.28 -39.26 5.91
CA VAL A 20 -57.42 -38.72 7.30
C VAL A 20 -58.53 -39.57 7.99
N PRO A 21 -58.68 -39.82 9.33
CA PRO A 21 -59.00 -38.77 10.35
C PRO A 21 -58.85 -39.00 11.89
N GLY A 22 -58.77 -37.89 12.64
CA GLY A 22 -59.53 -37.63 13.90
C GLY A 22 -58.87 -38.03 15.24
N VAL A 23 -59.12 -37.45 16.44
CA VAL A 23 -60.20 -36.64 17.05
C VAL A 23 -59.70 -36.00 18.38
N GLN A 24 -60.22 -34.79 18.72
CA GLN A 24 -60.56 -34.09 20.02
C GLN A 24 -59.96 -34.55 21.40
N ARG A 25 -59.80 -33.75 22.49
CA ARG A 25 -60.68 -32.76 23.20
C ARG A 25 -59.90 -32.20 24.44
N SER A 26 -59.88 -30.88 24.73
CA SER A 26 -60.61 -30.11 25.79
C SER A 26 -59.98 -29.87 27.19
N GLY A 27 -60.09 -28.60 27.66
CA GLY A 27 -60.20 -28.15 29.08
C GLY A 27 -58.90 -27.60 29.73
N GLY A 28 -58.83 -26.48 30.48
CA GLY A 28 -59.78 -25.48 31.00
C GLY A 28 -59.01 -24.39 31.79
N GLN A 29 -59.62 -23.20 31.96
CA GLN A 29 -59.24 -22.04 32.83
C GLN A 29 -59.62 -22.29 34.31
N PRO A 30 -59.52 -21.33 35.29
CA PRO A 30 -58.52 -20.30 35.66
C PRO A 30 -58.20 -20.25 37.22
N ASP A 31 -57.29 -19.37 37.66
CA ASP A 31 -57.09 -18.63 38.96
C ASP A 31 -57.55 -19.22 40.34
N PRO A 32 -56.87 -18.94 41.51
CA PRO A 32 -56.86 -17.58 42.10
C PRO A 32 -55.70 -17.19 43.07
N ALA A 33 -55.80 -15.95 43.56
CA ALA A 33 -54.98 -15.27 44.55
C ALA A 33 -54.93 -15.91 45.96
N GLY A 34 -53.87 -15.60 46.72
CA GLY A 34 -53.79 -15.84 48.17
C GLY A 34 -52.82 -14.88 48.89
N ARG A 35 -53.39 -13.97 49.69
CA ARG A 35 -52.68 -13.20 50.74
C ARG A 35 -52.45 -14.10 51.97
N GLY A 36 -51.34 -13.91 52.67
CA GLY A 36 -51.07 -14.50 53.99
C GLY A 36 -50.10 -13.63 54.81
N THR A 37 -50.56 -13.24 55.98
CA THR A 37 -50.06 -12.24 56.94
C THR A 37 -49.26 -12.86 58.12
N LEU A 38 -48.51 -12.00 58.86
CA LEU A 38 -48.09 -12.10 60.29
C LEU A 38 -46.96 -13.12 60.64
N ALA A 39 -46.03 -12.92 61.59
CA ALA A 39 -45.67 -11.85 62.53
C ALA A 39 -44.33 -12.16 63.25
N MET A 40 -43.68 -11.10 63.77
CA MET A 40 -42.78 -11.01 64.96
C MET A 40 -41.48 -11.86 65.03
N ALA A 41 -40.34 -11.37 65.54
CA ALA A 41 -40.12 -10.47 66.67
C ALA A 41 -38.75 -9.74 66.66
N ARG A 42 -38.78 -8.48 67.16
CA ARG A 42 -37.86 -7.78 68.13
C ARG A 42 -36.33 -8.06 68.05
N ARG A 43 -35.42 -7.07 68.18
CA ARG A 43 -35.39 -5.98 69.18
C ARG A 43 -34.27 -4.95 68.87
N THR A 44 -34.59 -3.65 69.10
CA THR A 44 -33.75 -2.54 69.65
C THR A 44 -32.46 -2.07 68.92
N GLY A 45 -32.21 -0.79 68.69
CA GLY A 45 -32.94 0.44 69.02
C GLY A 45 -32.12 1.72 68.73
N ARG A 46 -32.84 2.78 68.32
CA ARG A 46 -32.74 4.23 68.66
C ARG A 46 -31.41 4.99 68.42
N SER A 47 -31.36 5.95 67.49
CA SER A 47 -31.89 7.36 67.49
C SER A 47 -30.81 8.36 67.96
N GLY A 48 -30.64 9.57 67.43
CA GLY A 48 -31.44 10.38 66.51
C GLY A 48 -30.73 11.70 66.15
N CYS A 49 -31.40 12.51 65.33
CA CYS A 49 -31.00 13.84 64.85
C CYS A 49 -31.04 14.93 65.94
N ALA A 50 -30.26 16.01 65.78
CA ALA A 50 -30.75 17.38 65.49
C ALA A 50 -29.73 18.50 65.81
N VAL A 51 -29.57 19.39 64.82
CA VAL A 51 -29.33 20.85 64.81
C VAL A 51 -29.04 21.59 66.14
N ALA A 52 -27.97 22.40 66.15
CA ALA A 52 -27.94 23.74 66.80
C ALA A 52 -26.79 24.62 66.27
N THR A 53 -27.13 25.89 66.02
CA THR A 53 -26.36 27.06 65.59
C THR A 53 -25.56 27.75 66.71
N ALA A 54 -24.39 28.34 66.41
CA ALA A 54 -23.80 29.58 66.99
C ALA A 54 -22.32 29.69 66.52
N ALA A 55 -21.86 30.70 65.76
CA ALA A 55 -21.62 32.13 66.05
C ALA A 55 -20.17 32.43 66.50
N GLY A 56 -19.56 33.44 65.84
CA GLY A 56 -18.31 34.13 66.21
C GLY A 56 -17.02 33.47 65.68
N GLY A 57 -16.03 34.15 65.09
CA GLY A 57 -15.76 35.57 64.89
C GLY A 57 -14.25 35.74 64.66
N THR A 58 -13.88 36.64 63.74
CA THR A 58 -12.63 37.45 63.71
C THR A 58 -11.23 36.80 63.58
N ALA A 59 -10.66 36.98 62.37
CA ALA A 59 -9.41 37.70 62.03
C ALA A 59 -8.14 37.61 62.91
N ILE A 60 -6.98 37.52 62.21
CA ILE A 60 -5.63 38.15 62.40
C ILE A 60 -4.56 37.14 61.89
N ARG A 61 -3.95 37.28 60.69
CA ARG A 61 -2.81 38.12 60.23
C ARG A 61 -1.47 37.94 60.97
N LEU A 62 -0.40 37.86 60.15
CA LEU A 62 1.04 38.05 60.41
C LEU A 62 1.81 36.78 60.81
N ALA A 63 2.67 36.22 59.93
CA ALA A 63 3.98 36.70 59.48
C ALA A 63 5.13 36.30 60.43
N GLY A 64 6.17 35.68 59.87
CA GLY A 64 7.52 35.87 60.40
C GLY A 64 8.39 34.63 60.57
N ARG A 65 9.40 34.57 59.70
CA ARG A 65 10.83 34.29 60.01
C ARG A 65 11.37 32.86 59.96
N GLN A 66 12.17 32.69 58.90
CA GLN A 66 13.44 31.98 58.83
C GLN A 66 14.29 32.08 60.11
N CYS A 67 15.00 30.98 60.43
CA CYS A 67 16.34 31.02 61.01
C CYS A 67 17.17 29.84 60.50
N CYS A 68 18.40 30.14 60.10
CA CYS A 68 19.47 29.27 59.65
C CYS A 68 20.32 28.73 60.83
N GLY A 69 21.15 27.71 60.53
CA GLY A 69 22.35 27.30 61.30
C GLY A 69 22.20 25.92 61.94
N GLY A 70 23.10 24.94 61.80
CA GLY A 70 24.44 24.87 61.23
C GLY A 70 25.35 24.06 62.17
N GLY A 71 25.87 22.90 61.71
CA GLY A 71 27.02 22.15 62.28
C GLY A 71 26.87 21.58 63.71
N THR A 72 27.51 20.53 64.19
CA THR A 72 28.56 19.61 63.74
C THR A 72 28.69 18.46 64.77
N ALA A 73 29.03 17.25 64.28
CA ALA A 73 29.90 16.21 64.87
C ALA A 73 29.57 15.53 66.22
N GLY A 74 29.56 14.18 66.21
CA GLY A 74 29.72 13.34 67.41
C GLY A 74 29.23 11.90 67.21
N ARG A 75 30.14 10.93 67.26
CA ARG A 75 29.98 9.52 66.81
C ARG A 75 29.65 8.58 68.01
N PRO A 76 29.61 7.23 67.88
CA PRO A 76 28.45 6.39 68.14
C PRO A 76 28.52 5.55 69.43
N ILE A 77 27.39 5.00 69.89
CA ILE A 77 27.36 3.89 70.86
C ILE A 77 26.61 2.71 70.24
N ARG A 78 27.33 1.58 70.11
CA ARG A 78 26.80 0.25 69.82
C ARG A 78 26.29 -0.37 71.13
N PHE A 79 25.11 -0.94 71.09
CA PHE A 79 24.80 -2.15 71.86
C PHE A 79 24.27 -3.22 70.91
N GLY A 80 24.91 -4.39 70.96
CA GLY A 80 24.53 -5.56 70.19
C GLY A 80 23.42 -6.34 70.87
N GLY A 81 22.45 -6.78 70.07
CA GLY A 81 21.50 -7.82 70.42
C GLY A 81 21.15 -8.57 69.13
N ARG A 82 21.67 -9.79 68.99
CA ARG A 82 21.32 -10.72 67.91
C ARG A 82 19.84 -11.09 68.04
N ALA A 83 19.03 -10.74 67.06
CA ALA A 83 17.79 -11.45 66.76
C ALA A 83 17.85 -11.89 65.30
N SER A 84 18.05 -13.19 65.10
CA SER A 84 17.94 -13.86 63.81
C SER A 84 16.47 -13.82 63.37
N VAL A 85 16.15 -12.97 62.40
CA VAL A 85 14.90 -13.12 61.63
C VAL A 85 15.25 -13.81 60.34
N SER A 86 14.77 -15.05 60.25
CA SER A 86 14.78 -15.92 59.09
C SER A 86 14.22 -15.21 57.85
N GLY A 87 14.89 -15.38 56.72
CA GLY A 87 14.49 -14.79 55.45
C GLY A 87 13.15 -15.36 54.95
N HIS A 88 12.26 -14.45 54.54
CA HIS A 88 11.20 -14.77 53.58
C HIS A 88 11.71 -14.46 52.16
N PRO A 89 11.89 -15.46 51.28
CA PRO A 89 12.03 -15.24 49.85
C PRO A 89 10.62 -15.12 49.27
N GLY A 90 10.22 -13.97 48.73
CA GLY A 90 8.85 -13.89 48.19
C GLY A 90 8.48 -12.74 47.28
N VAL A 91 9.02 -11.54 47.46
CA VAL A 91 8.44 -10.36 46.76
C VAL A 91 9.29 -9.87 45.58
N GLY A 92 10.60 -10.10 45.59
CA GLY A 92 11.49 -9.76 44.47
C GLY A 92 11.49 -10.77 43.30
N ASP A 93 11.06 -12.00 43.58
CA ASP A 93 11.16 -13.12 42.63
C ASP A 93 9.91 -13.25 41.73
N GLY A 94 8.74 -12.81 42.21
CA GLY A 94 7.48 -12.79 41.45
C GLY A 94 7.47 -11.78 40.29
N PHE A 95 8.07 -10.59 40.47
CA PHE A 95 8.19 -9.57 39.41
C PHE A 95 9.24 -9.94 38.34
N ARG A 96 10.26 -10.73 38.71
CA ARG A 96 11.28 -11.21 37.78
C ARG A 96 10.77 -12.40 36.95
N LYS A 97 9.95 -13.27 37.57
CA LYS A 97 9.26 -14.39 36.91
C LYS A 97 8.16 -13.89 35.94
N SER A 98 7.40 -12.85 36.27
CA SER A 98 6.39 -12.29 35.38
C SER A 98 6.99 -11.62 34.13
N GLY A 99 8.11 -10.92 34.28
CA GLY A 99 8.85 -10.34 33.14
C GLY A 99 9.41 -11.40 32.19
N LEU A 100 9.90 -12.53 32.72
CA LEU A 100 10.35 -13.66 31.88
C LEU A 100 9.19 -14.35 31.16
N ALA A 101 8.04 -14.57 31.82
CA ALA A 101 6.88 -15.19 31.20
C ALA A 101 6.33 -14.37 30.01
N VAL A 102 6.21 -13.05 30.18
CA VAL A 102 5.79 -12.14 29.08
C VAL A 102 6.75 -12.23 27.90
N ARG A 103 8.06 -12.32 28.17
CA ARG A 103 9.08 -12.44 27.13
C ARG A 103 8.99 -13.72 26.32
N TRP A 104 8.73 -14.85 26.97
CA TRP A 104 8.49 -16.12 26.28
C TRP A 104 7.24 -16.07 25.40
N TRP A 105 6.16 -15.45 25.89
CA TRP A 105 4.94 -15.23 25.11
C TRP A 105 5.18 -14.35 23.88
N LEU A 106 5.98 -13.29 24.00
CA LEU A 106 6.34 -12.43 22.86
C LEU A 106 7.18 -13.16 21.81
N LEU A 107 8.13 -13.98 22.25
CA LEU A 107 8.92 -14.81 21.34
C LEU A 107 8.05 -15.87 20.64
N ALA A 108 7.11 -16.48 21.36
CA ALA A 108 6.16 -17.43 20.79
C ALA A 108 5.23 -16.75 19.76
N LEU A 109 4.76 -15.54 20.06
CA LEU A 109 3.92 -14.77 19.13
C LEU A 109 4.71 -14.32 17.89
N TRP A 110 5.96 -13.89 18.08
CA TRP A 110 6.85 -13.54 16.97
C TRP A 110 7.24 -14.75 16.11
N SER A 111 7.28 -15.96 16.67
CA SER A 111 7.59 -17.16 15.90
C SER A 111 6.41 -17.67 15.06
N LEU A 112 5.17 -17.25 15.33
CA LEU A 112 3.99 -17.69 14.56
C LEU A 112 4.09 -17.40 13.04
N PRO A 113 4.42 -16.17 12.59
CA PRO A 113 4.62 -15.93 11.15
C PRO A 113 5.79 -16.72 10.57
N VAL A 114 6.86 -16.93 11.33
CA VAL A 114 8.02 -17.73 10.89
C VAL A 114 7.62 -19.18 10.68
N LEU A 115 6.88 -19.77 11.62
CA LEU A 115 6.29 -21.10 11.48
C LEU A 115 5.33 -21.17 10.28
N GLY A 116 4.54 -20.11 10.06
CA GLY A 116 3.69 -19.97 8.88
C GLY A 116 4.48 -19.98 7.57
N VAL A 117 5.64 -19.31 7.52
CA VAL A 117 6.54 -19.34 6.35
C VAL A 117 7.06 -20.76 6.14
N VAL A 118 7.56 -21.42 7.18
CA VAL A 118 8.04 -22.81 7.09
C VAL A 118 6.95 -23.75 6.60
N TRP A 119 5.74 -23.63 7.15
CA TRP A 119 4.56 -24.39 6.72
C TRP A 119 4.20 -24.11 5.26
N THR A 120 4.25 -22.83 4.84
CA THR A 120 3.95 -22.46 3.46
C THR A 120 4.96 -23.03 2.47
N VAL A 121 6.25 -23.04 2.86
CA VAL A 121 7.32 -23.64 2.06
C VAL A 121 7.14 -25.16 1.97
N SER A 122 6.74 -25.82 3.07
CA SER A 122 6.55 -27.28 3.09
C SER A 122 5.29 -27.73 2.34
N GLN A 123 4.26 -26.88 2.28
CA GLN A 123 3.03 -27.12 1.52
C GLN A 123 3.06 -26.53 0.10
N ALA A 124 4.21 -26.02 -0.34
CA ALA A 124 4.32 -25.40 -1.65
C ALA A 124 4.06 -26.46 -2.75
N PRO A 125 3.26 -26.13 -3.78
CA PRO A 125 3.10 -27.02 -4.92
C PRO A 125 4.46 -27.32 -5.57
N ALA A 126 4.60 -28.51 -6.16
CA ALA A 126 5.79 -28.93 -6.89
C ALA A 126 5.92 -28.17 -8.23
N TRP A 127 6.14 -26.87 -8.14
CA TRP A 127 6.27 -25.98 -9.28
C TRP A 127 7.60 -26.22 -10.01
N LEU A 128 7.48 -26.37 -11.31
CA LEU A 128 8.56 -26.29 -12.28
C LEU A 128 8.51 -24.91 -12.95
N GLU A 129 9.66 -24.26 -12.99
CA GLU A 129 9.89 -23.00 -13.70
C GLU A 129 10.77 -23.27 -14.91
N PRO A 130 10.42 -22.73 -16.09
CA PRO A 130 11.32 -22.81 -17.24
C PRO A 130 12.57 -21.99 -16.91
N ARG A 131 13.75 -22.60 -17.03
CA ARG A 131 15.04 -21.96 -16.78
C ARG A 131 15.74 -21.58 -18.07
N LEU A 132 15.70 -22.48 -19.04
CA LEU A 132 16.29 -22.30 -20.36
C LEU A 132 15.28 -22.72 -21.42
N LEU A 133 15.13 -21.88 -22.44
CA LEU A 133 14.41 -22.22 -23.66
C LEU A 133 15.45 -22.35 -24.78
N THR A 134 15.55 -23.54 -25.35
CA THR A 134 16.47 -23.83 -26.46
C THR A 134 15.66 -23.96 -27.74
N VAL A 135 15.96 -23.08 -28.70
CA VAL A 135 15.31 -23.04 -30.01
C VAL A 135 16.28 -23.54 -31.06
N GLU A 136 15.90 -24.64 -31.72
CA GLU A 136 16.65 -25.25 -32.81
C GLU A 136 15.92 -24.97 -34.13
N LEU A 137 16.55 -24.22 -35.02
CA LEU A 137 16.06 -23.96 -36.38
C LEU A 137 17.16 -24.22 -37.39
N ALA A 138 16.81 -24.75 -38.56
CA ALA A 138 17.74 -24.80 -39.68
C ALA A 138 17.94 -23.40 -40.29
N PRO A 139 19.09 -23.10 -40.93
CA PRO A 139 19.30 -21.83 -41.62
C PRO A 139 18.17 -21.53 -42.62
N GLY A 140 17.65 -20.30 -42.61
CA GLY A 140 16.53 -19.87 -43.45
C GLY A 140 15.13 -20.17 -42.90
N GLN A 141 15.00 -20.95 -41.82
CA GLN A 141 13.71 -21.23 -41.20
C GLN A 141 13.28 -20.16 -40.19
N SER A 142 11.97 -20.05 -39.99
CA SER A 142 11.35 -19.19 -38.98
C SER A 142 10.40 -19.97 -38.08
N LEU A 143 10.31 -19.57 -36.81
CA LEU A 143 9.41 -20.15 -35.81
C LEU A 143 8.63 -19.05 -35.10
N VAL A 144 7.31 -19.20 -35.06
CA VAL A 144 6.42 -18.32 -34.31
C VAL A 144 6.34 -18.80 -32.87
N LEU A 145 6.56 -17.89 -31.93
CA LEU A 145 6.50 -18.15 -30.50
C LEU A 145 5.50 -17.19 -29.83
N GLY A 146 4.87 -17.66 -28.75
CA GLY A 146 3.95 -16.85 -27.98
C GLY A 146 3.71 -17.45 -26.60
N ARG A 147 2.52 -17.22 -26.03
CA ARG A 147 2.20 -17.50 -24.63
C ARG A 147 2.66 -18.86 -24.13
N ASP A 148 2.32 -19.92 -24.85
CA ASP A 148 2.54 -21.29 -24.40
C ASP A 148 3.96 -21.79 -24.70
N THR A 149 4.57 -21.35 -25.81
CA THR A 149 5.96 -21.74 -26.17
C THR A 149 7.02 -20.94 -25.41
N LEU A 150 6.74 -19.67 -25.11
CA LEU A 150 7.61 -18.80 -24.31
C LEU A 150 7.38 -18.94 -22.81
N TRP A 151 6.30 -19.60 -22.40
CA TRP A 151 5.87 -19.64 -20.99
C TRP A 151 5.65 -18.24 -20.40
N ALA A 152 5.07 -17.35 -21.21
CA ALA A 152 4.79 -15.96 -20.85
C ALA A 152 3.27 -15.73 -20.75
N SER A 153 2.72 -15.78 -19.53
CA SER A 153 1.26 -15.66 -19.27
C SER A 153 0.61 -14.45 -19.93
N GLN A 154 1.30 -13.31 -19.88
CA GLN A 154 0.82 -12.03 -20.39
C GLN A 154 1.12 -11.82 -21.89
N ALA A 155 1.77 -12.78 -22.56
CA ALA A 155 1.95 -12.73 -24.01
C ALA A 155 0.66 -13.12 -24.75
N ASP A 156 0.57 -12.74 -26.03
CA ASP A 156 -0.45 -13.26 -26.94
C ASP A 156 -0.08 -14.68 -27.39
N ARG A 157 -1.05 -15.41 -27.96
CA ARG A 157 -0.82 -16.79 -28.43
C ARG A 157 0.31 -16.85 -29.47
N GLU A 158 0.37 -15.84 -30.33
CA GLU A 158 1.46 -15.56 -31.24
C GLU A 158 1.98 -14.17 -30.90
N HIS A 159 3.23 -14.07 -30.46
CA HIS A 159 3.77 -12.80 -29.97
C HIS A 159 5.02 -12.40 -30.74
N ILE A 160 5.94 -13.33 -30.99
CA ILE A 160 7.20 -13.07 -31.67
C ILE A 160 7.43 -14.08 -32.78
N VAL A 161 8.22 -13.71 -33.77
CA VAL A 161 8.80 -14.64 -34.74
C VAL A 161 10.31 -14.58 -34.64
N LEU A 162 10.92 -15.75 -34.53
CA LEU A 162 12.36 -15.94 -34.63
C LEU A 162 12.70 -16.46 -36.02
N ARG A 163 13.73 -15.90 -36.64
CA ARG A 163 14.28 -16.39 -37.91
C ARG A 163 15.77 -16.65 -37.74
N ARG A 164 16.23 -17.78 -38.26
CA ARG A 164 17.66 -18.05 -38.42
C ARG A 164 18.08 -17.61 -39.81
N ASP A 165 18.98 -16.64 -39.91
CA ASP A 165 19.54 -16.22 -41.20
C ASP A 165 20.42 -17.34 -41.79
N ALA A 166 20.79 -17.26 -43.07
CA ALA A 166 21.61 -18.28 -43.75
C ALA A 166 22.98 -18.53 -43.08
N GLY A 167 23.47 -17.60 -42.25
CA GLY A 167 24.64 -17.75 -41.40
C GLY A 167 24.33 -18.20 -39.96
N THR A 168 25.05 -17.63 -38.98
CA THR A 168 24.84 -17.88 -37.53
C THR A 168 23.91 -16.85 -36.86
N GLY A 169 23.41 -15.88 -37.62
CA GLY A 169 22.60 -14.78 -37.11
C GLY A 169 21.17 -15.20 -36.77
N TRP A 170 20.67 -14.70 -35.64
CA TRP A 170 19.28 -14.82 -35.24
C TRP A 170 18.59 -13.47 -35.31
N ARG A 171 17.40 -13.45 -35.90
CA ARG A 171 16.54 -12.27 -35.94
C ARG A 171 15.25 -12.49 -35.18
N LEU A 172 14.79 -11.47 -34.48
CA LEU A 172 13.52 -11.45 -33.76
C LEU A 172 12.65 -10.30 -34.27
N ALA A 173 11.41 -10.60 -34.63
CA ALA A 173 10.38 -9.58 -34.89
C ALA A 173 9.20 -9.74 -33.94
N ASN A 174 8.56 -8.62 -33.62
CA ASN A 174 7.30 -8.61 -32.86
C ASN A 174 6.13 -8.88 -33.82
N LEU A 175 5.30 -9.87 -33.52
CA LEU A 175 4.06 -10.17 -34.24
C LEU A 175 2.82 -9.58 -33.56
N SER A 176 2.81 -9.43 -32.23
CA SER A 176 1.63 -8.94 -31.52
C SER A 176 1.21 -7.56 -32.02
N SER A 177 -0.10 -7.38 -32.23
CA SER A 177 -0.69 -6.13 -32.69
C SER A 177 -0.92 -5.13 -31.55
N ALA A 178 -1.05 -5.62 -30.31
CA ALA A 178 -1.40 -4.82 -29.15
C ALA A 178 -0.26 -4.71 -28.12
N LYS A 179 0.67 -5.67 -28.09
CA LYS A 179 1.73 -5.75 -27.08
C LYS A 179 3.10 -5.58 -27.72
N GLN A 180 3.95 -4.82 -27.04
CA GLN A 180 5.32 -4.57 -27.50
C GLN A 180 6.31 -5.53 -26.86
N VAL A 181 7.34 -5.88 -27.62
CA VAL A 181 8.54 -6.57 -27.14
C VAL A 181 9.59 -5.53 -26.87
N TRP A 182 10.13 -5.53 -25.65
CA TRP A 182 11.23 -4.65 -25.27
C TRP A 182 12.54 -5.40 -25.39
N TRP A 183 13.54 -4.74 -25.95
CA TRP A 183 14.88 -5.27 -26.12
C TRP A 183 15.92 -4.32 -25.54
N ARG A 184 16.93 -4.90 -24.92
CA ARG A 184 18.11 -4.20 -24.42
C ARG A 184 19.34 -4.96 -24.87
N SER A 185 20.26 -4.27 -25.56
CA SER A 185 21.49 -4.90 -26.01
C SER A 185 22.42 -5.23 -24.82
N GLY A 186 23.17 -6.33 -24.92
CA GLY A 186 24.14 -6.75 -23.92
C GLY A 186 25.34 -5.80 -23.77
N SER A 187 25.72 -5.09 -24.83
CA SER A 187 26.85 -4.13 -24.83
C SER A 187 26.44 -2.69 -24.49
N GLY A 188 25.14 -2.38 -24.48
CA GLY A 188 24.61 -1.04 -24.29
C GLY A 188 24.22 -0.73 -22.84
N ARG A 189 24.72 0.39 -22.31
CA ARG A 189 24.28 0.92 -21.00
C ARG A 189 22.95 1.67 -21.18
N TYR A 190 21.91 1.18 -20.50
CA TYR A 190 20.59 1.83 -20.28
C TYR A 190 19.61 2.04 -21.45
N ASP A 191 19.93 1.65 -22.69
CA ASP A 191 18.99 1.86 -23.82
C ASP A 191 18.06 0.63 -24.01
N THR A 192 16.97 0.58 -23.23
CA THR A 192 15.89 -0.39 -23.44
C THR A 192 14.90 0.21 -24.41
N ARG A 193 14.71 -0.43 -25.56
CA ARG A 193 13.88 0.08 -26.65
C ARG A 193 12.92 -0.98 -27.16
N PRO A 194 11.76 -0.60 -27.69
CA PRO A 194 10.87 -1.57 -28.29
C PRO A 194 11.44 -2.09 -29.61
N VAL A 195 11.18 -3.35 -29.94
CA VAL A 195 11.69 -3.99 -31.18
C VAL A 195 11.23 -3.24 -32.43
N ARG A 196 9.98 -2.75 -32.44
CA ARG A 196 9.43 -1.89 -33.50
C ARG A 196 9.80 -0.43 -33.28
N SER A 197 11.08 -0.16 -33.05
CA SER A 197 11.63 1.21 -33.04
C SER A 197 12.74 1.36 -34.08
N TRP A 198 12.78 2.53 -34.69
CA TRP A 198 13.81 2.93 -35.63
C TRP A 198 14.39 4.29 -35.24
N PRO A 199 15.68 4.38 -34.92
CA PRO A 199 16.31 5.64 -34.55
C PRO A 199 16.32 6.59 -35.74
N LEU A 200 15.90 7.84 -35.52
CA LEU A 200 15.93 8.88 -36.55
C LEU A 200 17.33 9.48 -36.60
N ALA A 201 17.96 9.41 -37.77
CA ALA A 201 19.25 10.01 -38.06
C ALA A 201 19.10 11.12 -39.11
N ALA A 202 19.99 12.12 -39.08
CA ALA A 202 20.00 13.14 -40.12
C ALA A 202 20.27 12.51 -41.49
N GLY A 203 19.51 12.94 -42.51
CA GLY A 203 19.53 12.37 -43.86
C GLY A 203 18.65 11.12 -44.05
N ALA A 204 18.08 10.57 -42.99
CA ALA A 204 17.20 9.41 -43.09
C ALA A 204 15.78 9.82 -43.57
N ALA A 205 15.06 8.93 -44.23
CA ALA A 205 13.68 9.18 -44.67
C ALA A 205 12.75 8.04 -44.23
N PHE A 206 11.49 8.35 -43.98
CA PHE A 206 10.44 7.38 -43.66
C PHE A 206 9.11 7.80 -44.28
N ALA A 207 8.20 6.85 -44.49
CA ALA A 207 6.88 7.08 -45.04
C ALA A 207 5.80 6.55 -44.09
N VAL A 208 4.69 7.27 -43.99
CA VAL A 208 3.50 6.87 -43.22
C VAL A 208 2.29 7.01 -44.13
N GLY A 209 1.74 5.88 -44.57
CA GLY A 209 0.72 5.86 -45.62
C GLY A 209 1.30 6.40 -46.93
N THR A 210 0.69 7.46 -47.46
CA THR A 210 1.13 8.13 -48.69
C THR A 210 2.12 9.26 -48.46
N GLU A 211 2.33 9.68 -47.20
CA GLU A 211 3.16 10.83 -46.86
C GLU A 211 4.60 10.40 -46.55
N THR A 212 5.58 11.06 -47.19
CA THR A 212 7.01 10.82 -46.98
C THR A 212 7.64 11.96 -46.18
N PHE A 213 8.49 11.60 -45.23
CA PHE A 213 9.23 12.51 -44.37
C PHE A 213 10.74 12.30 -44.51
N ALA A 214 11.48 13.37 -44.73
CA ALA A 214 12.94 13.40 -44.65
C ALA A 214 13.39 14.05 -43.34
N VAL A 215 14.34 13.43 -42.64
CA VAL A 215 14.94 13.96 -41.42
C VAL A 215 16.10 14.88 -41.82
N LEU A 216 15.90 16.19 -41.67
CA LEU A 216 16.92 17.18 -42.03
C LEU A 216 17.99 17.32 -40.94
N GLY A 217 17.64 17.08 -39.69
CA GLY A 217 18.56 17.20 -38.56
C GLY A 217 17.98 16.61 -37.28
N THR A 218 18.84 16.03 -36.46
CA THR A 218 18.52 15.48 -35.14
C THR A 218 19.60 15.90 -34.15
N GLU A 219 19.22 16.67 -33.15
CA GLU A 219 20.04 17.09 -32.02
C GLU A 219 19.41 16.55 -30.72
N PRO A 220 20.15 16.48 -29.59
CA PRO A 220 19.57 16.13 -28.30
C PRO A 220 18.43 17.09 -27.93
N GLY A 221 17.18 16.65 -28.11
CA GLY A 221 15.98 17.45 -27.84
C GLY A 221 15.49 18.33 -28.99
N ARG A 222 16.00 18.18 -30.22
CA ARG A 222 15.42 18.85 -31.40
C ARG A 222 15.43 17.97 -32.64
N LEU A 223 14.30 17.88 -33.32
CA LEU A 223 14.09 17.09 -34.52
C LEU A 223 13.51 17.96 -35.63
N ILE A 224 14.16 17.97 -36.79
CA ILE A 224 13.72 18.73 -37.95
C ILE A 224 13.34 17.76 -39.07
N LEU A 225 12.08 17.81 -39.49
CA LEU A 225 11.52 16.97 -40.54
C LEU A 225 11.07 17.82 -41.74
N GLN A 226 11.07 17.23 -42.93
CA GLN A 226 10.46 17.78 -44.12
C GLN A 226 9.46 16.76 -44.67
N GLY A 227 8.19 17.13 -44.78
CA GLY A 227 7.12 16.25 -45.28
C GLY A 227 5.90 17.03 -45.72
N GLY A 228 5.20 16.55 -46.75
CA GLY A 228 4.08 17.26 -47.38
C GLY A 228 4.45 18.66 -47.91
N GLY A 229 5.69 18.83 -48.39
CA GLY A 229 6.24 20.11 -48.84
C GLY A 229 6.52 21.14 -47.74
N LEU A 230 6.38 20.78 -46.46
CA LEU A 230 6.54 21.67 -45.32
C LEU A 230 7.68 21.23 -44.41
N ARG A 231 8.32 22.21 -43.77
CA ARG A 231 9.33 21.99 -42.72
C ARG A 231 8.65 21.96 -41.34
N TRP A 232 8.97 20.93 -40.57
CA TRP A 232 8.49 20.69 -39.22
C TRP A 232 9.68 20.73 -38.26
N ASP A 233 9.53 21.39 -37.13
CA ASP A 233 10.54 21.49 -36.07
C ASP A 233 9.90 21.07 -34.75
N TYR A 234 10.45 20.04 -34.11
CA TYR A 234 9.93 19.42 -32.91
C TYR A 234 10.99 19.39 -31.82
N ASP A 235 10.74 20.01 -30.68
CA ASP A 235 11.70 20.13 -29.57
C ASP A 235 11.45 19.10 -28.43
N GLY A 236 10.60 18.09 -28.68
CA GLY A 236 10.20 17.12 -27.66
C GLY A 236 8.98 17.55 -26.84
N LEU A 237 8.44 18.75 -27.05
CA LEU A 237 7.17 19.20 -26.48
C LEU A 237 6.25 19.86 -27.51
N ASP A 238 6.82 20.78 -28.27
CA ASP A 238 6.12 21.68 -29.16
C ASP A 238 6.49 21.41 -30.62
N LEU A 239 5.47 21.39 -31.48
CA LEU A 239 5.61 21.24 -32.92
C LEU A 239 5.46 22.61 -33.61
N ARG A 240 6.40 22.95 -34.48
CA ARG A 240 6.35 24.15 -35.32
C ARG A 240 6.16 23.77 -36.78
N ARG A 241 5.30 24.50 -37.48
CA ARG A 241 5.03 24.35 -38.91
C ARG A 241 5.57 25.58 -39.65
N GLY A 242 6.61 25.41 -40.47
CA GLY A 242 7.23 26.52 -41.20
C GLY A 242 7.74 27.64 -40.29
N GLY A 243 8.23 27.29 -39.09
CA GLY A 243 8.67 28.25 -38.07
C GLY A 243 7.57 28.79 -37.15
N ARG A 244 6.29 28.60 -37.46
CA ARG A 244 5.17 29.02 -36.61
C ARG A 244 4.81 27.92 -35.59
N LEU A 245 4.78 28.27 -34.31
CA LEU A 245 4.39 27.39 -33.22
C LEU A 245 2.92 26.97 -33.33
N LEU A 246 2.63 25.68 -33.23
CA LEU A 246 1.25 25.17 -33.19
C LEU A 246 0.66 25.24 -31.79
N PRO A 247 -0.67 25.43 -31.66
CA PRO A 247 -1.34 25.44 -30.37
C PRO A 247 -1.31 24.04 -29.71
N PRO A 248 -1.44 23.94 -28.39
CA PRO A 248 -1.53 22.66 -27.70
C PRO A 248 -2.79 21.88 -28.10
N CYS A 249 -2.67 20.55 -28.26
CA CYS A 249 -3.76 19.69 -28.73
C CYS A 249 -4.94 19.60 -27.78
N HIS A 250 -4.65 19.64 -26.48
CA HIS A 250 -5.63 19.79 -25.43
C HIS A 250 -5.36 21.11 -24.73
N LEU A 251 -6.39 21.94 -24.63
CA LEU A 251 -6.40 23.14 -23.80
C LEU A 251 -6.53 22.74 -22.32
N ASP A 252 -5.55 21.97 -21.84
CA ASP A 252 -5.39 21.65 -20.43
C ASP A 252 -4.48 22.72 -19.79
N TRP A 253 -4.74 23.10 -18.55
CA TRP A 253 -3.85 23.99 -17.81
C TRP A 253 -2.49 23.30 -17.58
N ARG A 254 -2.47 21.97 -17.46
CA ARG A 254 -1.25 21.18 -17.23
C ARG A 254 -0.23 21.31 -18.38
N THR A 255 -0.67 21.30 -19.63
CA THR A 255 0.20 21.45 -20.81
C THR A 255 0.90 22.80 -20.82
N ARG A 256 0.15 23.88 -20.57
CA ARG A 256 0.71 25.25 -20.52
C ARG A 256 1.73 25.41 -19.39
N TRP A 257 1.46 24.81 -18.23
CA TRP A 257 2.36 24.88 -17.08
C TRP A 257 3.67 24.12 -17.32
N ARG A 258 3.62 22.91 -17.91
CA ARG A 258 4.83 22.15 -18.27
C ARG A 258 5.71 22.91 -19.27
N ALA A 259 5.12 23.48 -20.32
CA ALA A 259 5.85 24.27 -21.31
C ALA A 259 6.48 25.54 -20.71
N ARG A 260 5.86 26.16 -19.71
CA ARG A 260 6.46 27.31 -18.99
C ARG A 260 7.64 26.91 -18.10
N LEU A 261 7.57 25.75 -17.44
CA LEU A 261 8.66 25.26 -16.58
C LEU A 261 9.91 24.89 -17.37
N GLU A 262 9.75 24.34 -18.57
CA GLU A 262 10.89 24.04 -19.45
C GLU A 262 11.55 25.33 -19.97
N LYS A 263 10.75 26.35 -20.33
CA LYS A 263 11.27 27.69 -20.71
C LYS A 263 12.08 28.38 -19.60
N LEU A 264 11.90 27.98 -18.34
CA LEU A 264 12.68 28.44 -17.18
C LEU A 264 14.00 27.68 -17.00
N GLY A 265 14.37 26.78 -17.92
CA GLY A 265 15.63 26.05 -17.88
C GLY A 265 15.70 24.96 -16.81
N LEU A 266 14.56 24.59 -16.20
CA LEU A 266 14.49 23.43 -15.31
C LEU A 266 14.41 22.18 -16.19
N PRO A 267 15.44 21.31 -16.21
CA PRO A 267 15.43 20.09 -17.01
C PRO A 267 14.48 19.08 -16.37
N LEU A 268 13.18 19.25 -16.58
CA LEU A 268 12.22 18.18 -16.40
C LEU A 268 12.42 17.24 -17.58
N VAL A 269 13.40 16.34 -17.45
CA VAL A 269 13.58 15.17 -18.32
C VAL A 269 12.25 14.37 -18.45
N LEU A 270 11.32 14.58 -17.52
CA LEU A 270 9.96 14.04 -17.44
C LEU A 270 8.88 14.82 -18.23
N ALA A 271 9.21 15.94 -18.88
CA ALA A 271 8.23 16.73 -19.63
C ALA A 271 8.04 16.26 -21.07
N ARG A 272 9.08 15.67 -21.69
CA ARG A 272 9.08 15.32 -23.12
C ARG A 272 7.91 14.39 -23.47
N ARG A 273 7.23 14.70 -24.58
CA ARG A 273 6.08 13.94 -25.08
C ARG A 273 6.46 13.19 -26.36
N PRO A 274 5.79 12.07 -26.64
CA PRO A 274 5.88 11.48 -27.97
C PRO A 274 5.07 12.34 -28.96
N LEU A 275 5.66 12.65 -30.12
CA LEU A 275 4.94 13.28 -31.22
C LEU A 275 4.11 12.20 -31.93
N ARG A 276 2.78 12.32 -31.89
CA ARG A 276 1.87 11.33 -32.47
C ARG A 276 1.54 11.70 -33.91
N LEU A 277 1.63 10.73 -34.81
CA LEU A 277 1.31 10.87 -36.22
C LEU A 277 -0.08 10.28 -36.48
N GLY A 278 -0.88 10.98 -37.31
CA GLY A 278 -2.22 10.54 -37.71
C GLY A 278 -3.35 11.43 -37.19
N GLY A 279 -4.56 11.16 -37.69
CA GLY A 279 -5.75 11.98 -37.47
C GLY A 279 -5.75 13.26 -38.30
N GLY A 280 -6.80 14.07 -38.15
CA GLY A 280 -7.00 15.29 -38.96
C GLY A 280 -6.52 16.60 -38.33
N VAL A 281 -5.87 16.57 -37.16
CA VAL A 281 -5.58 17.79 -36.38
C VAL A 281 -4.07 17.99 -36.22
N TYR A 282 -3.61 19.22 -36.46
CA TYR A 282 -2.24 19.66 -36.21
C TYR A 282 -2.18 20.48 -34.91
N CYS A 283 -1.33 20.05 -33.99
CA CYS A 283 -1.14 20.73 -32.71
C CYS A 283 0.20 20.31 -32.08
N ALA A 284 0.53 20.86 -30.90
CA ALA A 284 1.88 20.79 -30.33
C ALA A 284 2.50 19.38 -30.23
N ASP A 285 1.72 18.34 -29.95
CA ASP A 285 2.18 16.94 -29.87
C ASP A 285 1.51 16.00 -30.91
N ARG A 286 0.84 16.57 -31.93
CA ARG A 286 0.20 15.79 -33.01
C ARG A 286 0.45 16.37 -34.39
N LEU A 287 0.91 15.51 -35.29
CA LEU A 287 1.03 15.81 -36.71
C LEU A 287 -0.07 15.03 -37.46
N GLY A 288 -1.07 15.76 -37.92
CA GLY A 288 -2.21 15.19 -38.65
C GLY A 288 -1.82 14.63 -40.01
N LEU A 289 -2.27 13.42 -40.30
CA LEU A 289 -2.10 12.74 -41.58
C LEU A 289 -3.47 12.22 -42.03
N ALA A 290 -3.91 12.66 -43.20
CA ALA A 290 -5.19 12.25 -43.77
C ALA A 290 -5.18 10.74 -44.04
N GLY A 291 -6.27 10.05 -43.67
CA GLY A 291 -6.40 8.60 -43.88
C GLY A 291 -5.59 7.72 -42.93
N VAL A 292 -4.83 8.29 -41.99
CA VAL A 292 -4.07 7.55 -40.97
C VAL A 292 -4.77 7.70 -39.61
N PRO A 293 -5.12 6.61 -38.91
CA PRO A 293 -5.67 6.70 -37.55
C PRO A 293 -4.70 7.43 -36.60
N LEU A 294 -5.25 8.19 -35.65
CA LEU A 294 -4.44 8.86 -34.64
C LEU A 294 -3.71 7.81 -33.78
N ASP A 295 -2.44 8.06 -33.47
CA ASP A 295 -1.61 7.18 -32.62
C ASP A 295 -1.26 5.84 -33.28
N SER A 296 -1.26 5.79 -34.62
CA SER A 296 -0.72 4.65 -35.37
C SER A 296 0.81 4.60 -35.26
N VAL A 297 1.47 5.76 -35.37
CA VAL A 297 2.93 5.89 -35.29
C VAL A 297 3.27 7.03 -34.34
N VAL A 298 4.32 6.86 -33.57
CA VAL A 298 4.82 7.85 -32.62
C VAL A 298 6.29 8.11 -32.83
N ILE A 299 6.73 9.34 -32.63
CA ILE A 299 8.14 9.71 -32.53
C ILE A 299 8.43 9.98 -31.08
N GLU A 300 9.21 9.10 -30.47
CA GLU A 300 9.58 9.18 -29.06
C GLU A 300 10.95 9.83 -28.89
N PRO A 301 11.09 10.83 -28.02
CA PRO A 301 12.39 11.36 -27.65
C PRO A 301 13.16 10.32 -26.84
N THR A 302 14.39 10.04 -27.26
CA THR A 302 15.33 9.15 -26.57
C THR A 302 16.43 9.98 -25.89
N PRO A 303 17.27 9.38 -25.01
CA PRO A 303 18.40 10.10 -24.42
C PRO A 303 19.41 10.62 -25.47
N THR A 304 19.48 9.95 -26.62
CA THR A 304 20.45 10.22 -27.70
C THR A 304 19.86 10.96 -28.91
N GLY A 305 18.54 11.19 -28.96
CA GLY A 305 17.86 11.80 -30.09
C GLY A 305 16.37 11.49 -30.11
N PHE A 306 15.87 10.96 -31.23
CA PHE A 306 14.48 10.58 -31.43
C PHE A 306 14.39 9.22 -32.12
N ALA A 307 13.34 8.47 -31.86
CA ALA A 307 13.06 7.21 -32.54
C ALA A 307 11.61 7.15 -33.01
N LEU A 308 11.40 6.65 -34.23
CA LEU A 308 10.09 6.30 -34.75
C LEU A 308 9.67 4.96 -34.16
N GLY A 309 8.44 4.85 -33.66
CA GLY A 309 7.91 3.64 -33.06
C GLY A 309 6.42 3.44 -33.32
N SER A 310 5.92 2.25 -33.00
CA SER A 310 4.49 1.94 -33.10
C SER A 310 3.68 2.58 -31.96
N GLY A 311 2.61 3.29 -32.27
CA GLY A 311 1.66 3.81 -31.28
C GLY A 311 0.58 2.78 -30.91
N ALA A 312 -0.34 3.14 -30.00
CA ALA A 312 -1.34 2.20 -29.46
C ALA A 312 -2.39 1.75 -30.50
N ALA A 313 -2.68 2.61 -31.48
CA ALA A 313 -3.56 2.31 -32.61
C ALA A 313 -2.80 1.69 -33.79
N GLY A 314 -1.48 1.51 -33.66
CA GLY A 314 -0.65 0.84 -34.66
C GLY A 314 -1.08 -0.61 -34.85
N ARG A 315 -1.27 -1.02 -36.10
CA ARG A 315 -1.64 -2.39 -36.48
C ARG A 315 -0.83 -2.79 -37.71
N ARG A 316 -0.41 -4.06 -37.76
CA ARG A 316 0.32 -4.61 -38.91
C ARG A 316 -0.50 -4.51 -40.21
N ASP A 317 -1.79 -4.79 -40.12
CA ASP A 317 -2.73 -4.74 -41.26
C ASP A 317 -3.32 -3.33 -41.47
N GLY A 318 -2.81 -2.34 -40.74
CA GLY A 318 -3.27 -0.96 -40.79
C GLY A 318 -2.47 -0.11 -41.78
N THR A 319 -2.27 1.16 -41.43
CA THR A 319 -1.48 2.09 -42.25
C THR A 319 -0.06 1.56 -42.46
N PRO A 320 0.44 1.46 -43.70
CA PRO A 320 1.80 1.04 -43.97
C PRO A 320 2.78 2.11 -43.48
N VAL A 321 3.86 1.68 -42.85
CA VAL A 321 4.91 2.57 -42.33
C VAL A 321 6.24 2.03 -42.80
N THR A 322 6.91 2.79 -43.66
CA THR A 322 8.17 2.37 -44.28
C THR A 322 9.30 3.20 -43.70
N VAL A 323 10.33 2.57 -43.13
CA VAL A 323 11.56 3.24 -42.69
C VAL A 323 12.61 3.14 -43.78
N ALA A 324 13.61 4.02 -43.76
CA ALA A 324 14.58 4.18 -44.85
C ALA A 324 13.92 4.31 -46.24
N ALA A 325 12.81 5.04 -46.29
CA ALA A 325 12.00 5.19 -47.50
C ALA A 325 12.83 5.81 -48.64
N GLY A 326 12.72 5.25 -49.85
CA GLY A 326 13.46 5.73 -51.03
C GLY A 326 14.91 5.26 -51.11
N THR A 327 15.37 4.41 -50.19
CA THR A 327 16.67 3.71 -50.28
C THR A 327 16.45 2.22 -50.56
N PRO A 328 17.49 1.49 -51.03
CA PRO A 328 17.41 0.03 -51.17
C PRO A 328 17.20 -0.71 -49.84
N GLU A 329 17.35 -0.04 -48.69
CA GLU A 329 17.12 -0.61 -47.35
C GLU A 329 15.69 -0.37 -46.84
N ALA A 330 14.78 0.11 -47.69
CA ALA A 330 13.41 0.39 -47.30
C ALA A 330 12.71 -0.86 -46.73
N GLU A 331 12.23 -0.77 -45.50
CA GLU A 331 11.54 -1.87 -44.82
C GLU A 331 10.30 -1.38 -44.07
N SER A 332 9.34 -2.28 -43.83
CA SER A 332 8.16 -1.98 -43.02
C SER A 332 8.50 -1.94 -41.54
N LEU A 333 8.11 -0.88 -40.82
CA LEU A 333 8.27 -0.77 -39.36
C LEU A 333 7.58 -1.93 -38.63
N TRP A 334 6.49 -2.46 -39.19
CA TRP A 334 5.73 -3.56 -38.63
C TRP A 334 6.47 -4.90 -38.71
N GLU A 335 7.34 -5.04 -39.70
CA GLU A 335 8.10 -6.26 -40.00
C GLU A 335 9.56 -6.18 -39.55
N ARG A 336 9.96 -5.01 -39.02
CA ARG A 336 11.29 -4.75 -38.50
C ARG A 336 11.69 -5.82 -37.49
N SER A 337 12.89 -6.34 -37.71
CA SER A 337 13.50 -7.36 -36.87
C SER A 337 14.82 -6.85 -36.30
N ILE A 338 15.17 -7.35 -35.11
CA ILE A 338 16.46 -7.08 -34.47
C ILE A 338 17.33 -8.32 -34.52
N SER A 339 18.64 -8.13 -34.68
CA SER A 339 19.61 -9.20 -34.52
C SER A 339 19.86 -9.47 -33.04
N LEU A 340 19.76 -10.73 -32.63
CA LEU A 340 20.01 -11.14 -31.24
C LEU A 340 21.49 -11.44 -31.04
N GLY A 341 22.08 -10.81 -30.02
CA GLY A 341 23.44 -11.09 -29.55
C GLY A 341 23.47 -11.73 -28.16
N VAL A 342 24.57 -12.39 -27.82
CA VAL A 342 24.81 -12.91 -26.46
C VAL A 342 24.82 -11.74 -25.46
N GLY A 343 24.10 -11.90 -24.35
CA GLY A 343 23.94 -10.87 -23.31
C GLY A 343 22.74 -9.94 -23.50
N ASP A 344 22.06 -10.00 -24.65
CA ASP A 344 20.83 -9.23 -24.89
C ASP A 344 19.73 -9.65 -23.92
N ARG A 345 18.88 -8.69 -23.54
CA ARG A 345 17.67 -8.96 -22.74
C ARG A 345 16.42 -8.62 -23.51
N LEU A 346 15.42 -9.48 -23.35
CA LEU A 346 14.12 -9.36 -23.99
C LEU A 346 13.04 -9.35 -22.91
N THR A 347 12.00 -8.53 -23.07
CA THR A 347 10.79 -8.60 -22.26
C THR A 347 9.59 -8.81 -23.17
N VAL A 348 8.92 -9.94 -22.99
CA VAL A 348 7.71 -10.32 -23.74
C VAL A 348 6.55 -10.41 -22.74
N GLY A 349 5.56 -9.53 -22.89
CA GLY A 349 4.53 -9.36 -21.85
C GLY A 349 5.16 -8.85 -20.55
N ARG A 350 5.26 -9.71 -19.53
CA ARG A 350 5.96 -9.42 -18.26
C ARG A 350 7.12 -10.37 -17.99
N THR A 351 7.37 -11.30 -18.90
CA THR A 351 8.41 -12.31 -18.76
C THR A 351 9.71 -11.78 -19.35
N GLN A 352 10.78 -11.87 -18.58
CA GLN A 352 12.10 -11.37 -18.97
C GLN A 352 13.00 -12.54 -19.35
N TYR A 353 13.71 -12.38 -20.46
CA TYR A 353 14.66 -13.35 -20.99
C TYR A 353 16.04 -12.72 -21.16
N ALA A 354 17.08 -13.51 -21.04
CA ALA A 354 18.45 -13.15 -21.41
C ALA A 354 18.98 -14.15 -22.44
N VAL A 355 19.59 -13.64 -23.51
CA VAL A 355 20.22 -14.47 -24.55
C VAL A 355 21.56 -14.96 -24.00
N LEU A 356 21.69 -16.27 -23.80
CA LEU A 356 22.94 -16.89 -23.32
C LEU A 356 23.84 -17.31 -24.47
N GLN A 357 23.25 -17.86 -25.53
CA GLN A 357 23.97 -18.42 -26.66
C GLN A 357 23.15 -18.29 -27.95
N THR A 358 23.83 -18.11 -29.08
CA THR A 358 23.19 -17.98 -30.42
C THR A 358 23.65 -19.05 -31.41
N ALA A 359 24.66 -19.86 -31.10
CA ALA A 359 25.10 -20.97 -31.94
C ALA A 359 25.59 -22.13 -31.05
N PRO A 360 25.25 -23.41 -31.34
CA PRO A 360 24.57 -23.91 -32.54
C PRO A 360 23.04 -23.70 -32.56
N ALA A 361 22.45 -23.44 -31.39
CA ALA A 361 21.03 -23.13 -31.15
C ALA A 361 20.90 -21.79 -30.41
N LEU A 362 19.69 -21.22 -30.39
CA LEU A 362 19.41 -20.03 -29.58
C LEU A 362 18.96 -20.45 -28.18
N GLU A 363 19.70 -20.02 -27.17
CA GLU A 363 19.40 -20.29 -25.78
C GLU A 363 18.94 -19.02 -25.05
N LEU A 364 17.70 -19.06 -24.56
CA LEU A 364 17.07 -17.96 -23.83
C LEU A 364 16.88 -18.37 -22.38
N ALA A 365 17.66 -17.79 -21.48
CA ALA A 365 17.46 -17.95 -20.04
C ALA A 365 16.25 -17.13 -19.59
N VAL A 366 15.33 -17.77 -18.86
CA VAL A 366 14.17 -17.07 -18.29
C VAL A 366 14.58 -16.45 -16.97
N VAL A 367 14.58 -15.12 -16.92
CA VAL A 367 15.09 -14.33 -15.79
C VAL A 367 14.01 -14.07 -14.75
N ALA A 368 12.81 -13.70 -15.18
CA ALA A 368 11.71 -13.34 -14.28
C ALA A 368 10.34 -13.47 -14.95
N GLY A 369 9.28 -13.64 -14.14
CA GLY A 369 7.89 -13.53 -14.60
C GLY A 369 7.41 -14.70 -15.46
N ALA A 370 8.04 -15.87 -15.35
CA ALA A 370 7.64 -17.07 -16.08
C ALA A 370 6.30 -17.64 -15.59
N ARG A 371 5.57 -18.29 -16.49
CA ARG A 371 4.48 -19.21 -16.14
C ARG A 371 5.08 -20.49 -15.58
N ARG A 372 4.52 -20.97 -14.48
CA ARG A 372 4.90 -22.21 -13.80
C ARG A 372 4.07 -23.38 -14.27
N TRP A 373 4.63 -24.56 -14.12
CA TRP A 373 4.00 -25.83 -14.42
C TRP A 373 3.99 -26.74 -13.18
N LEU A 374 2.93 -27.52 -12.99
CA LEU A 374 2.86 -28.50 -11.91
C LEU A 374 3.58 -29.79 -12.34
N ALA A 375 4.55 -30.25 -11.56
CA ALA A 375 5.37 -31.42 -11.89
C ALA A 375 4.55 -32.71 -12.13
N ASP A 376 3.38 -32.83 -11.49
CA ASP A 376 2.54 -34.03 -11.55
C ASP A 376 1.75 -34.17 -12.87
N SER A 377 1.82 -33.17 -13.75
CA SER A 377 1.20 -33.20 -15.08
C SER A 377 2.28 -33.26 -16.16
N PRO A 378 2.14 -34.08 -17.22
CA PRO A 378 3.11 -34.09 -18.31
C PRO A 378 3.19 -32.69 -18.93
N PRO A 379 4.39 -32.10 -19.05
CA PRO A 379 4.52 -30.78 -19.65
C PRO A 379 4.01 -30.81 -21.10
N PRO A 380 3.26 -29.78 -21.54
CA PRO A 380 2.77 -29.73 -22.91
C PRO A 380 3.95 -29.77 -23.87
N VAL A 381 3.87 -30.63 -24.89
CA VAL A 381 4.89 -30.70 -25.94
C VAL A 381 4.81 -29.43 -26.76
N THR A 382 5.78 -28.53 -26.59
CA THR A 382 5.92 -27.32 -27.40
C THR A 382 6.73 -27.64 -28.64
N SER A 383 6.11 -27.60 -29.83
CA SER A 383 6.81 -27.81 -31.10
C SER A 383 7.92 -26.76 -31.30
N GLY A 384 9.15 -27.22 -31.60
CA GLY A 384 10.27 -26.36 -31.96
C GLY A 384 10.99 -25.65 -30.80
N VAL A 385 10.60 -25.88 -29.54
CA VAL A 385 11.26 -25.32 -28.36
C VAL A 385 11.47 -26.41 -27.31
N ARG A 386 12.72 -26.64 -26.92
CA ARG A 386 13.06 -27.48 -25.77
C ARG A 386 13.13 -26.60 -24.53
N VAL A 387 12.57 -27.10 -23.42
CA VAL A 387 12.49 -26.35 -22.16
C VAL A 387 13.24 -27.12 -21.09
N GLU A 388 14.25 -26.49 -20.50
CA GLU A 388 14.87 -27.00 -19.28
C GLU A 388 14.11 -26.49 -18.07
N TRP A 389 13.63 -27.44 -17.27
CA TRP A 389 12.84 -27.17 -16.08
C TRP A 389 13.71 -27.11 -14.84
N GLY A 390 13.51 -26.08 -14.02
CA GLY A 390 14.10 -25.98 -12.70
C GLY A 390 13.03 -25.97 -11.62
N ARG A 391 13.38 -26.45 -10.43
CA ARG A 391 12.53 -26.28 -9.24
C ARG A 391 12.56 -24.83 -8.76
N LEU A 392 11.59 -24.48 -7.92
CA LEU A 392 11.52 -23.18 -7.27
C LEU A 392 12.80 -22.91 -6.46
N THR A 393 13.41 -21.74 -6.66
CA THR A 393 14.60 -21.31 -5.92
C THR A 393 14.20 -20.52 -4.68
N TRP A 394 14.36 -21.15 -3.51
CA TRP A 394 13.96 -20.58 -2.22
C TRP A 394 14.97 -19.58 -1.65
N LEU A 395 16.24 -20.01 -1.52
CA LEU A 395 17.30 -19.28 -0.82
C LEU A 395 18.49 -18.94 -1.71
N TRP A 396 18.71 -19.70 -2.78
CA TRP A 396 19.87 -19.58 -3.66
C TRP A 396 19.41 -19.29 -5.07
N SER A 397 20.01 -18.29 -5.72
CA SER A 397 19.78 -18.04 -7.15
C SER A 397 20.53 -19.07 -7.98
N SER A 398 19.84 -19.80 -8.85
CA SER A 398 20.44 -20.80 -9.74
C SER A 398 20.84 -20.25 -11.11
N GLY A 399 20.86 -18.92 -11.31
CA GLY A 399 21.07 -18.28 -12.61
C GLY A 399 22.42 -17.55 -12.73
N PRO A 400 22.96 -17.38 -13.96
CA PRO A 400 24.29 -16.80 -14.23
C PRO A 400 24.40 -15.28 -14.00
N VAL A 401 23.30 -14.60 -13.62
CA VAL A 401 23.28 -13.15 -13.40
C VAL A 401 23.15 -12.87 -11.90
N ALA A 402 24.27 -12.76 -11.19
CA ALA A 402 24.28 -12.52 -9.76
C ALA A 402 24.82 -11.12 -9.39
N PRO A 403 23.95 -10.19 -8.96
CA PRO A 403 24.25 -9.32 -7.83
C PRO A 403 24.09 -10.06 -6.48
N ALA A 404 23.76 -11.36 -6.51
CA ALA A 404 23.40 -12.16 -5.32
C ALA A 404 24.56 -12.42 -4.34
N GLY A 405 25.82 -12.33 -4.75
CA GLY A 405 26.96 -12.65 -3.87
C GLY A 405 27.09 -11.70 -2.67
N TRP A 406 27.14 -10.39 -2.94
CA TRP A 406 27.41 -9.38 -1.91
C TRP A 406 26.17 -9.12 -1.01
N LEU A 407 24.95 -9.17 -1.59
CA LEU A 407 23.70 -9.04 -0.85
C LEU A 407 23.44 -10.28 0.04
N GLY A 408 23.82 -11.47 -0.43
CA GLY A 408 23.79 -12.72 0.34
C GLY A 408 24.79 -12.74 1.51
N LEU A 409 25.99 -12.18 1.31
CA LEU A 409 26.97 -11.99 2.38
C LEU A 409 26.50 -10.96 3.42
N LEU A 410 25.89 -9.86 2.97
CA LEU A 410 25.24 -8.88 3.86
C LEU A 410 24.12 -9.52 4.68
N LEU A 411 23.27 -10.34 4.06
CA LEU A 411 22.24 -11.12 4.75
C LEU A 411 22.81 -12.03 5.83
N ALA A 412 23.84 -12.81 5.48
CA ALA A 412 24.51 -13.74 6.38
C ALA A 412 25.19 -13.02 7.56
N ALA A 413 25.59 -11.76 7.41
CA ALA A 413 26.14 -10.95 8.51
C ALA A 413 25.06 -10.24 9.32
N LEU A 414 24.07 -9.64 8.66
CA LEU A 414 23.09 -8.73 9.27
C LEU A 414 21.98 -9.49 10.01
N ALA A 415 21.49 -10.62 9.48
CA ALA A 415 20.41 -11.37 10.13
C ALA A 415 20.88 -12.00 11.45
N PRO A 416 21.99 -12.76 11.52
CA PRO A 416 22.51 -13.27 12.79
C PRO A 416 22.97 -12.15 13.73
N GLY A 417 23.56 -11.06 13.19
CA GLY A 417 23.95 -9.90 14.00
C GLY A 417 22.75 -9.23 14.68
N SER A 418 21.63 -9.08 13.97
CA SER A 418 20.39 -8.53 14.52
C SER A 418 19.74 -9.46 15.55
N LEU A 419 19.74 -10.78 15.32
CA LEU A 419 19.23 -11.78 16.27
C LEU A 419 20.11 -11.90 17.52
N TRP A 420 21.43 -11.94 17.36
CA TRP A 420 22.39 -11.91 18.46
C TRP A 420 22.22 -10.65 19.30
N TRP A 421 22.05 -9.51 18.63
CA TRP A 421 21.83 -8.24 19.31
C TRP A 421 20.49 -8.20 20.04
N ALA A 422 19.40 -8.65 19.39
CA ALA A 422 18.10 -8.80 20.03
C ALA A 422 18.23 -9.66 21.29
N ALA A 423 18.87 -10.83 21.20
CA ALA A 423 19.11 -11.71 22.35
C ALA A 423 19.96 -11.05 23.45
N ARG A 424 20.97 -10.26 23.09
CA ARG A 424 21.86 -9.57 24.05
C ARG A 424 21.17 -8.41 24.76
N GLU A 425 20.41 -7.58 24.04
CA GLU A 425 19.67 -6.45 24.61
C GLU A 425 18.49 -6.95 25.47
N TRP A 426 17.89 -8.09 25.09
CA TRP A 426 16.88 -8.78 25.88
C TRP A 426 17.44 -9.29 27.23
N GLY A 427 18.74 -9.63 27.27
CA GLY A 427 19.46 -10.16 28.43
C GLY A 427 20.13 -9.14 29.35
N ARG A 428 20.59 -7.98 28.86
CA ARG A 428 21.32 -6.99 29.67
C ARG A 428 20.73 -5.58 29.54
N ARG A 429 20.31 -5.00 30.68
CA ARG A 429 19.86 -3.60 30.85
C ARG A 429 20.98 -2.54 30.63
N SER A 430 22.01 -2.83 29.85
CA SER A 430 23.19 -1.95 29.75
C SER A 430 22.95 -0.79 28.77
N ARG A 431 22.86 0.42 29.33
CA ARG A 431 22.81 1.71 28.60
C ARG A 431 24.07 2.03 27.78
N ALA A 432 25.11 1.19 27.83
CA ALA A 432 26.46 1.48 27.32
C ALA A 432 26.93 0.63 26.12
N GLY A 433 26.03 -0.05 25.40
CA GLY A 433 26.37 -0.64 24.10
C GLY A 433 26.68 0.45 23.06
N ASN A 434 27.74 0.28 22.28
CA ASN A 434 28.27 1.25 21.29
C ASN A 434 27.17 1.78 20.35
N ARG A 435 26.58 2.94 20.64
CA ARG A 435 25.37 3.46 19.96
C ARG A 435 25.59 3.73 18.47
N ARG A 436 26.82 4.11 18.10
CA ARG A 436 27.23 4.28 16.70
C ARG A 436 27.09 2.98 15.92
N LEU A 437 27.40 1.84 16.54
CA LEU A 437 27.22 0.52 15.92
C LEU A 437 25.74 0.20 15.67
N ARG A 438 24.83 0.58 16.57
CA ARG A 438 23.38 0.37 16.38
C ARG A 438 22.86 1.18 15.19
N ILE A 439 23.28 2.44 15.10
CA ILE A 439 22.91 3.30 13.98
C ILE A 439 23.48 2.75 12.68
N ALA A 440 24.76 2.38 12.65
CA ALA A 440 25.39 1.79 11.47
C ALA A 440 24.69 0.50 11.04
N LEU A 441 24.37 -0.38 11.99
CA LEU A 441 23.66 -1.64 11.71
C LEU A 441 22.24 -1.40 11.21
N GLY A 442 21.49 -0.48 11.82
CA GLY A 442 20.13 -0.13 11.39
C GLY A 442 20.10 0.52 10.00
N LEU A 443 21.08 1.37 9.67
CA LEU A 443 21.24 1.95 8.34
C LEU A 443 21.64 0.89 7.30
N ALA A 444 22.55 -0.03 7.64
CA ALA A 444 22.95 -1.12 6.77
C ALA A 444 21.77 -2.07 6.48
N LEU A 445 20.98 -2.42 7.50
CA LEU A 445 19.74 -3.18 7.35
C LEU A 445 18.74 -2.47 6.44
N ALA A 446 18.54 -1.16 6.65
CA ALA A 446 17.63 -0.38 5.84
C ALA A 446 18.07 -0.30 4.37
N GLY A 447 19.37 -0.06 4.13
CA GLY A 447 19.96 -0.04 2.79
C GLY A 447 19.82 -1.37 2.06
N ALA A 448 20.17 -2.48 2.71
CA ALA A 448 20.04 -3.82 2.14
C ALA A 448 18.58 -4.16 1.78
N CYS A 449 17.62 -3.78 2.63
CA CYS A 449 16.20 -3.97 2.36
C CYS A 449 15.71 -3.11 1.17
N LEU A 450 16.13 -1.85 1.08
CA LEU A 450 15.76 -0.97 -0.05
C LEU A 450 16.33 -1.49 -1.37
N GLU A 451 17.54 -2.04 -1.36
CA GLU A 451 18.13 -2.62 -2.55
C GLU A 451 17.41 -3.90 -3.00
N MET A 452 16.96 -4.73 -2.06
CA MET A 452 16.09 -5.87 -2.36
C MET A 452 14.76 -5.44 -2.96
N HIS A 453 14.16 -4.35 -2.45
CA HIS A 453 12.92 -3.82 -3.00
C HIS A 453 13.11 -3.42 -4.48
N TRP A 454 14.20 -2.75 -4.82
CA TRP A 454 14.48 -2.34 -6.20
C TRP A 454 14.77 -3.52 -7.14
N ASN A 455 15.34 -4.60 -6.61
CA ASN A 455 15.72 -5.80 -7.36
C ASN A 455 14.80 -7.00 -7.07
N VAL A 456 13.58 -6.77 -6.59
CA VAL A 456 12.69 -7.83 -6.04
C VAL A 456 12.37 -8.93 -7.05
N ALA A 457 12.40 -8.63 -8.35
CA ALA A 457 12.16 -9.60 -9.42
C ALA A 457 13.30 -10.63 -9.59
N THR A 458 14.50 -10.33 -9.07
CA THR A 458 15.71 -11.16 -9.23
C THR A 458 16.25 -11.70 -7.92
N VAL A 459 15.77 -11.19 -6.78
CA VAL A 459 16.18 -11.63 -5.45
C VAL A 459 15.51 -12.97 -5.09
N PRO A 460 16.22 -13.92 -4.44
CA PRO A 460 15.60 -15.16 -3.98
C PRO A 460 14.39 -14.91 -3.08
N LEU A 461 13.36 -15.76 -3.24
CA LEU A 461 12.03 -15.52 -2.70
C LEU A 461 12.00 -15.20 -1.20
N LEU A 462 12.77 -15.93 -0.39
CA LEU A 462 12.68 -15.84 1.07
C LEU A 462 13.56 -14.72 1.66
N TRP A 463 14.48 -14.13 0.90
CA TRP A 463 15.44 -13.14 1.44
C TRP A 463 14.78 -11.92 2.08
N PRO A 464 13.80 -11.24 1.44
CA PRO A 464 13.15 -10.08 2.05
C PRO A 464 12.43 -10.44 3.37
N TYR A 465 11.83 -11.62 3.43
CA TYR A 465 11.13 -12.11 4.64
C TYR A 465 12.11 -12.44 5.77
N LEU A 466 13.25 -13.04 5.44
CA LEU A 466 14.29 -13.39 6.41
C LEU A 466 14.98 -12.17 7.03
N LEU A 467 14.98 -11.00 6.38
CA LEU A 467 15.45 -9.75 6.99
C LEU A 467 14.36 -9.01 7.75
N ALA A 468 13.15 -8.96 7.21
CA ALA A 468 12.05 -8.24 7.85
C ALA A 468 11.75 -8.79 9.25
N TRP A 469 11.79 -10.12 9.43
CA TRP A 469 11.42 -10.74 10.71
C TRP A 469 12.38 -10.45 11.87
N PRO A 470 13.70 -10.61 11.73
CA PRO A 470 14.65 -10.21 12.77
C PRO A 470 14.58 -8.73 13.12
N VAL A 471 14.38 -7.84 12.13
CA VAL A 471 14.22 -6.40 12.37
C VAL A 471 13.01 -6.13 13.27
N LEU A 472 11.89 -6.82 13.04
CA LEU A 472 10.71 -6.72 13.90
C LEU A 472 10.95 -7.28 15.30
N LEU A 473 11.74 -8.35 15.44
CA LEU A 473 12.14 -8.87 16.76
C LEU A 473 12.97 -7.85 17.53
N VAL A 474 13.93 -7.21 16.84
CA VAL A 474 14.74 -6.13 17.42
C VAL A 474 13.86 -4.99 17.91
N TRP A 475 12.86 -4.58 17.11
CA TRP A 475 11.93 -3.52 17.51
C TRP A 475 11.08 -3.92 18.72
N LEU A 476 10.56 -5.15 18.74
CA LEU A 476 9.81 -5.70 19.86
C LEU A 476 10.64 -5.81 21.15
N GLY A 477 11.93 -6.14 21.02
CA GLY A 477 12.87 -6.20 22.14
C GLY A 477 13.38 -4.83 22.61
N ALA A 478 13.26 -3.79 21.78
CA ALA A 478 13.72 -2.44 22.08
C ALA A 478 12.71 -1.63 22.92
N VAL A 479 11.43 -2.04 22.97
CA VAL A 479 10.37 -1.36 23.72
C VAL A 479 10.21 -1.93 25.13
N ARG A 480 9.76 -1.10 26.06
CA ARG A 480 9.66 -1.42 27.50
C ARG A 480 8.25 -1.27 28.04
N SER A 481 7.48 -0.31 27.54
CA SER A 481 6.12 -0.08 28.03
C SER A 481 5.20 -1.25 27.62
N PRO A 482 4.33 -1.75 28.53
CA PRO A 482 3.39 -2.81 28.20
C PRO A 482 2.45 -2.44 27.06
N TRP A 483 2.15 -1.14 26.86
CA TRP A 483 1.30 -0.68 25.76
C TRP A 483 2.05 -0.69 24.43
N SER A 484 3.32 -0.27 24.41
CA SER A 484 4.20 -0.40 23.23
C SER A 484 4.38 -1.86 22.85
N VAL A 485 4.62 -2.72 23.85
CA VAL A 485 4.75 -4.18 23.67
C VAL A 485 3.47 -4.76 23.08
N GLY A 486 2.30 -4.45 23.65
CA GLY A 486 1.02 -4.91 23.13
C GLY A 486 0.75 -4.42 21.70
N LEU A 487 1.04 -3.15 21.40
CA LEU A 487 0.88 -2.58 20.07
C LEU A 487 1.78 -3.28 19.05
N LEU A 488 3.06 -3.46 19.37
CA LEU A 488 4.02 -4.13 18.48
C LEU A 488 3.74 -5.63 18.32
N ALA A 489 3.22 -6.29 19.36
CA ALA A 489 2.75 -7.67 19.25
C ALA A 489 1.60 -7.78 18.23
N VAL A 490 0.60 -6.90 18.31
CA VAL A 490 -0.51 -6.89 17.35
C VAL A 490 -0.05 -6.51 15.95
N VAL A 491 0.86 -5.54 15.81
CA VAL A 491 1.48 -5.21 14.51
C VAL A 491 2.24 -6.40 13.96
N THR A 492 2.94 -7.16 14.80
CA THR A 492 3.65 -8.38 14.40
C THR A 492 2.67 -9.44 13.90
N LEU A 493 1.50 -9.59 14.52
CA LEU A 493 0.45 -10.51 14.02
C LEU A 493 -0.14 -10.04 12.69
N LEU A 494 -0.50 -8.76 12.56
CA LEU A 494 -1.15 -8.22 11.36
C LEU A 494 -0.18 -8.16 10.17
N LEU A 495 1.00 -7.56 10.36
CA LEU A 495 2.04 -7.50 9.33
C LEU A 495 2.61 -8.91 9.05
N GLY A 496 2.75 -9.73 10.09
CA GLY A 496 2.97 -11.18 10.06
C GLY A 496 2.09 -11.91 9.08
N GLY A 497 0.79 -11.91 9.39
CA GLY A 497 -0.25 -12.54 8.60
C GLY A 497 -0.35 -11.95 7.20
N GLY A 498 -0.15 -10.63 7.04
CA GLY A 498 -0.15 -9.96 5.75
C GLY A 498 0.98 -10.42 4.83
N LEU A 499 2.23 -10.38 5.31
CA LEU A 499 3.38 -10.84 4.55
C LEU A 499 3.28 -12.35 4.26
N LEU A 500 2.78 -13.14 5.22
CA LEU A 500 2.51 -14.56 5.01
C LEU A 500 1.46 -14.81 3.91
N ALA A 501 0.35 -14.06 3.94
CA ALA A 501 -0.70 -14.16 2.94
C ALA A 501 -0.18 -13.78 1.56
N LEU A 502 0.60 -12.71 1.44
CA LEU A 502 1.23 -12.32 0.16
C LEU A 502 2.26 -13.35 -0.34
N LEU A 503 2.99 -14.00 0.58
CA LEU A 503 3.87 -15.11 0.25
C LEU A 503 3.08 -16.30 -0.30
N GLN A 504 1.98 -16.68 0.36
CA GLN A 504 1.08 -17.74 -0.10
C GLN A 504 0.41 -17.40 -1.42
N LEU A 505 0.06 -16.14 -1.63
CA LEU A 505 -0.48 -15.63 -2.88
C LEU A 505 0.52 -15.81 -4.03
N GLY A 506 1.80 -15.49 -3.78
CA GLY A 506 2.89 -15.67 -4.75
C GLY A 506 3.31 -17.14 -4.98
N ILE A 507 3.26 -17.99 -3.95
CA ILE A 507 3.63 -19.41 -4.05
C ILE A 507 2.50 -20.23 -4.69
N GLY A 508 1.24 -20.00 -4.32
CA GLY A 508 0.10 -20.71 -4.88
C GLY A 508 -0.32 -20.24 -6.28
N SER A 509 0.42 -19.30 -6.88
CA SER A 509 0.18 -18.79 -8.23
C SER A 509 0.98 -19.56 -9.28
N GLY A 510 0.33 -19.81 -10.42
CA GLY A 510 0.96 -20.35 -11.63
C GLY A 510 1.83 -19.34 -12.38
N GLU A 511 2.04 -18.13 -11.86
CA GLU A 511 2.90 -17.11 -12.46
C GLU A 511 3.93 -16.61 -11.43
N ALA A 512 5.21 -16.68 -11.77
CA ALA A 512 6.29 -16.31 -10.85
C ALA A 512 6.28 -14.81 -10.48
N GLY A 513 5.71 -13.96 -11.34
CA GLY A 513 5.64 -12.52 -11.13
C GLY A 513 4.87 -12.08 -9.88
N TRP A 514 4.01 -12.92 -9.32
CA TRP A 514 3.23 -12.59 -8.12
C TRP A 514 4.08 -12.50 -6.85
N GLN A 515 5.24 -13.14 -6.82
CA GLN A 515 6.14 -13.12 -5.66
C GLN A 515 6.66 -11.73 -5.31
N ARG A 516 6.71 -10.83 -6.30
CA ARG A 516 7.19 -9.45 -6.11
C ARG A 516 6.40 -8.69 -5.05
N TYR A 517 5.10 -8.96 -4.93
CA TYR A 517 4.22 -8.17 -4.06
C TYR A 517 4.57 -8.38 -2.59
N GLY A 518 4.65 -9.64 -2.16
CA GLY A 518 5.07 -9.96 -0.80
C GLY A 518 6.55 -9.67 -0.55
N GLY A 519 7.44 -9.96 -1.50
CA GLY A 519 8.87 -9.65 -1.37
C GLY A 519 9.13 -8.15 -1.21
N SER A 520 8.44 -7.32 -1.99
CA SER A 520 8.50 -5.87 -1.91
C SER A 520 7.94 -5.35 -0.59
N GLY A 521 6.80 -5.87 -0.15
CA GLY A 521 6.20 -5.51 1.15
C GLY A 521 7.13 -5.84 2.33
N ALA A 522 7.74 -7.02 2.32
CA ALA A 522 8.68 -7.44 3.36
C ALA A 522 9.94 -6.57 3.37
N ALA A 523 10.50 -6.30 2.19
CA ALA A 523 11.65 -5.39 2.04
C ALA A 523 11.35 -3.99 2.59
N LEU A 524 10.21 -3.39 2.22
CA LEU A 524 9.82 -2.07 2.72
C LEU A 524 9.57 -2.05 4.24
N ALA A 525 8.96 -3.10 4.79
CA ALA A 525 8.78 -3.25 6.23
C ALA A 525 10.13 -3.35 6.96
N GLY A 526 11.07 -4.14 6.45
CA GLY A 526 12.43 -4.26 6.98
C GLY A 526 13.19 -2.93 6.90
N ALA A 527 13.06 -2.21 5.78
CA ALA A 527 13.68 -0.90 5.60
C ALA A 527 13.17 0.12 6.62
N PHE A 528 11.85 0.23 6.79
CA PHE A 528 11.26 1.11 7.78
C PHE A 528 11.67 0.70 9.20
N GLY A 529 11.64 -0.60 9.53
CA GLY A 529 12.02 -1.08 10.85
C GLY A 529 13.48 -0.75 11.20
N GLY A 530 14.40 -0.88 10.23
CA GLY A 530 15.79 -0.44 10.38
C GLY A 530 15.90 1.06 10.66
N LEU A 531 15.18 1.90 9.90
CA LEU A 531 15.15 3.35 10.10
C LEU A 531 14.49 3.76 11.42
N ALA A 532 13.42 3.09 11.84
CA ALA A 532 12.76 3.32 13.11
C ALA A 532 13.70 3.01 14.28
N TRP A 533 14.48 1.94 14.17
CA TRP A 533 15.50 1.58 15.16
C TRP A 533 16.63 2.61 15.23
N VAL A 534 17.08 3.13 14.07
CA VAL A 534 18.02 4.26 14.00
C VAL A 534 17.42 5.48 14.67
N GLY A 535 16.16 5.82 14.39
CA GLY A 535 15.45 6.95 14.98
C GLY A 535 15.37 6.85 16.50
N GLN A 536 14.98 5.69 17.03
CA GLN A 536 14.92 5.45 18.48
C GLN A 536 16.31 5.56 19.14
N SER A 537 17.35 5.03 18.48
CA SER A 537 18.74 5.05 18.99
C SER A 537 19.39 6.44 18.88
N GLY A 538 19.12 7.16 17.79
CA GLY A 538 19.63 8.49 17.46
C GLY A 538 18.95 9.60 18.25
N TRP A 539 17.65 9.48 18.53
CA TRP A 539 16.92 10.43 19.38
C TRP A 539 17.56 10.56 20.77
N GLN A 540 18.13 9.47 21.30
CA GLN A 540 18.86 9.45 22.56
C GLN A 540 20.28 10.06 22.49
N LEU A 541 20.83 10.24 21.28
CA LEU A 541 22.13 10.90 21.05
C LEU A 541 21.99 12.41 20.96
N VAL A 542 20.93 12.90 20.32
CA VAL A 542 20.75 14.34 20.07
C VAL A 542 20.24 15.08 21.31
N ARG A 543 19.67 14.38 22.31
CA ARG A 543 19.11 14.93 23.57
C ARG A 543 18.71 16.42 23.46
N PRO A 544 17.77 16.80 22.56
CA PRO A 544 17.09 18.06 22.82
C PRO A 544 16.38 17.86 24.16
N ALA A 545 16.50 18.80 25.09
CA ALA A 545 15.97 18.72 26.45
C ALA A 545 14.41 18.63 26.52
N GLY A 546 13.73 18.25 25.43
CA GLY A 546 12.29 18.25 25.26
C GLY A 546 11.86 17.65 23.91
N TRP A 547 10.55 17.60 23.67
CA TRP A 547 9.97 17.53 22.31
C TRP A 547 10.36 18.85 21.62
N PRO A 548 10.32 18.93 20.28
CA PRO A 548 10.47 20.21 19.61
C PRO A 548 9.51 21.22 20.27
N GLY A 549 10.05 22.37 20.68
CA GLY A 549 9.23 23.46 21.21
C GLY A 549 8.15 23.84 20.19
N GLU A 550 7.06 24.45 20.65
CA GLU A 550 5.89 24.77 19.84
C GLU A 550 6.25 25.48 18.52
N ARG A 551 7.22 26.41 18.55
CA ARG A 551 7.75 27.09 17.36
C ARG A 551 8.39 26.14 16.34
N ARG A 552 9.15 25.15 16.77
CA ARG A 552 9.77 24.14 15.88
C ARG A 552 8.72 23.20 15.31
N LEU A 553 7.75 22.78 16.12
CA LEU A 553 6.62 21.97 15.65
C LEU A 553 5.81 22.72 14.59
N TRP A 554 5.52 24.00 14.82
CA TRP A 554 4.78 24.85 13.89
C TRP A 554 5.49 25.03 12.54
N TRP A 555 6.78 25.39 12.54
CA TRP A 555 7.56 25.47 11.31
C TRP A 555 7.75 24.11 10.63
N GLY A 556 7.96 23.06 11.42
CA GLY A 556 8.08 21.69 10.90
C GLY A 556 6.83 21.24 10.16
N LEU A 557 5.64 21.45 10.74
CA LEU A 557 4.36 21.12 10.09
C LEU A 557 4.12 21.95 8.82
N ARG A 558 4.54 23.22 8.79
CA ARG A 558 4.46 24.05 7.58
C ARG A 558 5.41 23.56 6.48
N LEU A 559 6.63 23.18 6.84
CA LEU A 559 7.59 22.60 5.88
C LEU A 559 7.09 21.27 5.33
N LEU A 560 6.56 20.39 6.20
CA LEU A 560 5.93 19.14 5.77
C LEU A 560 4.69 19.39 4.91
N GLY A 561 3.87 20.38 5.25
CA GLY A 561 2.72 20.82 4.46
C GLY A 561 3.14 21.28 3.07
N ALA A 562 4.09 22.22 2.99
CA ALA A 562 4.63 22.70 1.72
C ALA A 562 5.27 21.57 0.90
N GLY A 563 6.03 20.67 1.55
CA GLY A 563 6.60 19.49 0.91
C GLY A 563 5.54 18.54 0.36
N SER A 564 4.47 18.28 1.12
CA SER A 564 3.35 17.44 0.66
C SER A 564 2.64 18.04 -0.55
N LEU A 565 2.40 19.35 -0.54
CA LEU A 565 1.83 20.07 -1.68
C LEU A 565 2.75 20.03 -2.91
N ALA A 566 4.06 20.19 -2.70
CA ALA A 566 5.04 20.07 -3.78
C ALA A 566 5.07 18.66 -4.38
N LEU A 567 4.98 17.61 -3.54
CA LEU A 567 4.92 16.23 -4.02
C LEU A 567 3.62 15.91 -4.75
N LEU A 568 2.47 16.42 -4.28
CA LEU A 568 1.21 16.30 -5.02
C LEU A 568 1.29 17.04 -6.36
N ALA A 569 1.84 18.25 -6.39
CA ALA A 569 2.04 19.00 -7.62
C ALA A 569 2.99 18.24 -8.57
N ALA A 570 4.07 17.64 -8.05
CA ALA A 570 4.96 16.78 -8.81
C ALA A 570 4.23 15.56 -9.39
N GLN A 571 3.32 14.93 -8.62
CA GLN A 571 2.49 13.83 -9.13
C GLN A 571 1.54 14.29 -10.24
N VAL A 572 0.91 15.46 -10.11
CA VAL A 572 0.06 16.03 -11.19
C VAL A 572 0.88 16.29 -12.46
N VAL A 573 2.14 16.72 -12.29
CA VAL A 573 3.02 17.09 -13.41
C VAL A 573 3.65 15.87 -14.07
N ALA A 574 4.15 14.90 -13.31
CA ALA A 574 5.01 13.82 -13.80
C ALA A 574 4.53 12.40 -13.44
N GLY A 575 3.48 12.27 -12.65
CA GLY A 575 2.92 10.98 -12.22
C GLY A 575 1.56 10.66 -12.84
N ASP A 576 0.98 9.57 -12.36
CA ASP A 576 -0.35 9.08 -12.69
C ASP A 576 -1.20 8.90 -11.41
N GLU A 577 -2.37 8.26 -11.55
CA GLU A 577 -3.28 7.96 -10.44
C GLU A 577 -2.62 7.08 -9.35
N GLY A 578 -1.69 6.20 -9.74
CA GLY A 578 -0.97 5.29 -8.84
C GLY A 578 0.25 5.93 -8.18
N GLY A 579 0.71 7.09 -8.65
CA GLY A 579 1.84 7.83 -8.08
C GLY A 579 2.92 8.16 -9.09
N TRP A 580 4.15 8.28 -8.60
CA TRP A 580 5.35 8.44 -9.41
C TRP A 580 6.39 7.40 -8.99
N ALA A 581 6.82 6.56 -9.92
CA ALA A 581 7.78 5.47 -9.67
C ALA A 581 7.39 4.52 -8.51
N GLY A 582 6.08 4.24 -8.34
CA GLY A 582 5.56 3.39 -7.25
C GLY A 582 5.41 4.09 -5.90
N PHE A 583 5.79 5.37 -5.81
CA PHE A 583 5.58 6.21 -4.64
C PHE A 583 4.30 7.03 -4.79
N GLN A 584 3.40 6.96 -3.80
CA GLN A 584 2.13 7.71 -3.81
C GLN A 584 2.15 8.83 -2.76
N PRO A 585 2.46 10.09 -3.14
CA PRO A 585 2.45 11.27 -2.25
C PRO A 585 1.17 11.51 -1.47
N PHE A 586 0.04 11.04 -1.98
CA PHE A 586 -1.25 11.22 -1.31
C PHE A 586 -1.27 10.60 0.10
N GLU A 587 -0.57 9.48 0.29
CA GLU A 587 -0.48 8.80 1.59
C GLU A 587 0.24 9.66 2.65
N SER A 588 1.34 10.32 2.27
CA SER A 588 2.03 11.24 3.19
C SER A 588 1.22 12.51 3.45
N THR A 589 0.45 12.99 2.46
CA THR A 589 -0.43 14.15 2.63
C THR A 589 -1.51 13.88 3.70
N LYS A 590 -2.12 12.68 3.72
CA LYS A 590 -3.08 12.29 4.77
C LYS A 590 -2.45 12.38 6.16
N LEU A 591 -1.21 11.91 6.33
CA LEU A 591 -0.48 11.98 7.60
C LEU A 591 -0.21 13.44 8.03
N VAL A 592 0.27 14.27 7.09
CA VAL A 592 0.57 15.69 7.34
C VAL A 592 -0.71 16.47 7.67
N LEU A 593 -1.80 16.23 6.95
CA LEU A 593 -3.11 16.80 7.23
C LEU A 593 -3.59 16.41 8.64
N ALA A 594 -3.48 15.13 9.00
CA ALA A 594 -3.85 14.65 10.33
C ALA A 594 -3.07 15.36 11.44
N ALA A 595 -1.75 15.49 11.28
CA ALA A 595 -0.90 16.19 12.25
C ALA A 595 -1.16 17.71 12.29
N ALA A 596 -1.36 18.36 11.14
CA ALA A 596 -1.66 19.79 11.06
C ALA A 596 -3.01 20.13 11.73
N ALA A 597 -4.04 19.33 11.47
CA ALA A 597 -5.35 19.48 12.11
C ALA A 597 -5.26 19.22 13.62
N ALA A 598 -4.52 18.18 14.03
CA ALA A 598 -4.28 17.88 15.43
C ALA A 598 -3.59 19.02 16.18
N HIS A 599 -2.61 19.68 15.56
CA HIS A 599 -1.94 20.84 16.14
C HIS A 599 -2.91 22.03 16.32
N ALA A 600 -3.73 22.33 15.31
CA ALA A 600 -4.73 23.39 15.40
C ALA A 600 -5.78 23.11 16.50
N LEU A 601 -6.27 21.87 16.61
CA LEU A 601 -7.22 21.46 17.66
C LEU A 601 -6.59 21.49 19.05
N ALA A 602 -5.32 21.09 19.19
CA ALA A 602 -4.61 21.10 20.46
C ALA A 602 -4.45 22.51 21.04
N LEU A 603 -4.18 23.49 20.18
CA LEU A 603 -4.07 24.91 20.58
C LEU A 603 -5.40 25.48 21.06
N ARG A 604 -6.52 25.03 20.47
CA ARG A 604 -7.88 25.44 20.90
C ARG A 604 -8.21 24.94 22.30
N GLY A 605 -7.73 23.74 22.65
CA GLY A 605 -7.99 23.12 23.96
C GLY A 605 -7.32 23.80 25.16
N GLN A 606 -6.61 24.93 24.98
CA GLN A 606 -5.71 25.51 25.99
C GLN A 606 -5.98 26.96 26.39
N SER A 607 -7.12 27.57 26.02
CA SER A 607 -7.41 28.93 26.49
C SER A 607 -7.52 28.95 28.03
N PRO A 608 -6.72 29.77 28.76
CA PRO A 608 -6.65 29.74 30.23
C PRO A 608 -7.92 30.20 30.95
N LEU A 609 -8.87 30.80 30.22
CA LEU A 609 -10.20 31.09 30.70
C LEU A 609 -11.12 29.92 30.34
N HIS A 610 -11.73 29.34 31.37
CA HIS A 610 -12.83 28.38 31.32
C HIS A 610 -14.12 29.01 30.76
N GLY A 611 -14.02 29.64 29.59
CA GLY A 611 -15.12 30.28 28.90
C GLY A 611 -14.73 30.43 27.44
N TRP A 612 -15.63 30.01 26.56
CA TRP A 612 -15.64 30.38 25.16
C TRP A 612 -15.82 31.91 25.03
N SER A 613 -14.78 32.69 25.36
CA SER A 613 -14.73 34.12 25.10
C SER A 613 -14.09 34.34 23.74
N TYR A 614 -14.74 35.16 22.92
CA TYR A 614 -14.21 35.68 21.66
C TYR A 614 -12.94 36.54 21.85
N ASP A 615 -12.57 36.87 23.10
CA ASP A 615 -11.51 37.84 23.43
C ASP A 615 -10.09 37.26 23.43
N ALA A 616 -9.94 35.95 23.28
CA ALA A 616 -8.66 35.33 22.94
C ALA A 616 -8.84 34.45 21.70
N ALA A 617 -9.19 35.09 20.59
CA ALA A 617 -9.21 34.44 19.29
C ALA A 617 -7.84 33.79 19.03
N ALA A 618 -7.73 32.47 19.22
CA ALA A 618 -6.76 31.70 18.47
C ALA A 618 -7.00 32.12 17.01
N PRO A 619 -6.03 32.80 16.35
CA PRO A 619 -6.30 33.46 15.08
C PRO A 619 -6.90 32.42 14.16
N TRP A 620 -8.08 32.68 13.58
CA TRP A 620 -8.74 31.74 12.67
C TRP A 620 -7.77 31.28 11.54
N LEU A 621 -6.80 32.14 11.22
CA LEU A 621 -5.60 31.91 10.41
C LEU A 621 -4.82 30.62 10.75
N ARG A 622 -4.86 30.14 12.00
CA ARG A 622 -4.20 28.88 12.42
C ARG A 622 -4.96 27.64 11.91
N TYR A 623 -6.26 27.74 11.66
CA TYR A 623 -7.06 26.66 11.04
C TYR A 623 -7.02 26.70 9.52
N LEU A 624 -6.61 27.83 8.93
CA LEU A 624 -6.52 28.00 7.49
C LEU A 624 -5.56 26.98 6.85
N GLY A 625 -4.43 26.68 7.51
CA GLY A 625 -3.45 25.70 7.03
C GLY A 625 -4.04 24.29 6.82
N PRO A 626 -4.53 23.60 7.87
CA PRO A 626 -5.15 22.28 7.70
C PRO A 626 -6.42 22.32 6.85
N PHE A 627 -7.18 23.41 6.85
CA PHE A 627 -8.33 23.56 5.95
C PHE A 627 -7.92 23.62 4.48
N ILE A 628 -6.90 24.40 4.12
CA ILE A 628 -6.35 24.44 2.76
C ILE A 628 -5.84 23.05 2.37
N LEU A 629 -5.09 22.38 3.25
CA LEU A 629 -4.61 21.01 2.98
C LEU A 629 -5.77 20.03 2.76
N LEU A 630 -6.86 20.14 3.53
CA LEU A 630 -8.07 19.33 3.34
C LEU A 630 -8.71 19.61 1.98
N VAL A 631 -8.93 20.88 1.63
CA VAL A 631 -9.53 21.27 0.34
C VAL A 631 -8.66 20.80 -0.82
N VAL A 632 -7.35 20.96 -0.73
CA VAL A 632 -6.41 20.47 -1.75
C VAL A 632 -6.44 18.95 -1.83
N ALA A 633 -6.44 18.23 -0.70
CA ALA A 633 -6.51 16.77 -0.70
C ALA A 633 -7.83 16.26 -1.32
N CYS A 634 -8.97 16.87 -0.96
CA CYS A 634 -10.27 16.55 -1.54
C CYS A 634 -10.33 16.88 -3.03
N GLY A 635 -9.85 18.06 -3.43
CA GLY A 635 -9.78 18.47 -4.83
C GLY A 635 -8.86 17.57 -5.65
N PHE A 636 -7.71 17.17 -5.10
CA PHE A 636 -6.80 16.22 -5.73
C PHE A 636 -7.46 14.85 -5.91
N ALA A 637 -8.16 14.34 -4.89
CA ALA A 637 -8.88 13.08 -4.99
C ALA A 637 -9.97 13.10 -6.08
N LEU A 638 -10.75 14.18 -6.16
CA LEU A 638 -11.83 14.31 -7.14
C LEU A 638 -11.34 14.59 -8.56
N LEU A 639 -10.39 15.52 -8.72
CA LEU A 639 -9.99 16.06 -10.03
C LEU A 639 -8.80 15.33 -10.66
N PHE A 640 -8.01 14.60 -9.88
CA PHE A 640 -6.84 13.88 -10.38
C PHE A 640 -6.94 12.37 -10.17
N LEU A 641 -7.30 11.91 -8.97
CA LEU A 641 -7.47 10.48 -8.71
C LEU A 641 -8.82 9.94 -9.22
N HIS A 642 -9.77 10.83 -9.51
CA HIS A 642 -11.12 10.47 -9.94
C HIS A 642 -11.82 9.46 -8.99
N ASP A 643 -11.51 9.54 -7.69
CA ASP A 643 -11.94 8.57 -6.67
C ASP A 643 -12.62 9.26 -5.48
N PHE A 644 -13.78 8.73 -5.05
CA PHE A 644 -14.49 9.19 -3.85
C PHE A 644 -13.94 8.57 -2.58
N SER A 645 -13.19 7.49 -2.70
CA SER A 645 -12.73 6.75 -1.55
C SER A 645 -11.90 7.60 -0.56
N PRO A 646 -10.92 8.42 -1.01
CA PRO A 646 -10.24 9.35 -0.12
C PRO A 646 -11.18 10.32 0.60
N LEU A 647 -12.28 10.73 -0.03
CA LEU A 647 -13.26 11.61 0.61
C LEU A 647 -14.03 10.91 1.72
N VAL A 648 -14.42 9.65 1.49
CA VAL A 648 -15.06 8.82 2.52
C VAL A 648 -14.12 8.60 3.70
N LEU A 649 -12.83 8.31 3.43
CA LEU A 649 -11.79 8.20 4.46
C LEU A 649 -11.66 9.50 5.27
N LEU A 650 -11.58 10.66 4.58
CA LEU A 650 -11.46 11.97 5.22
C LEU A 650 -12.74 12.36 5.99
N LEU A 651 -13.92 11.93 5.53
CA LEU A 651 -15.18 12.10 6.24
C LEU A 651 -15.19 11.28 7.54
N CYS A 652 -14.86 9.98 7.47
CA CYS A 652 -14.73 9.14 8.67
C CYS A 652 -13.71 9.70 9.66
N TRP A 653 -12.57 10.19 9.16
CA TRP A 653 -11.55 10.86 9.96
C TRP A 653 -12.08 12.14 10.63
N GLY A 654 -12.78 13.00 9.89
CA GLY A 654 -13.37 14.23 10.40
C GLY A 654 -14.42 13.97 11.49
N VAL A 655 -15.31 12.98 11.27
CA VAL A 655 -16.29 12.51 12.27
C VAL A 655 -15.58 12.01 13.53
N ALA A 656 -14.52 11.22 13.38
CA ALA A 656 -13.78 10.70 14.51
C ALA A 656 -13.03 11.81 15.29
N LEU A 657 -12.47 12.82 14.61
CA LEU A 657 -11.88 13.98 15.26
C LEU A 657 -12.94 14.84 15.97
N ALA A 658 -14.11 15.04 15.37
CA ALA A 658 -15.22 15.73 16.02
C ALA A 658 -15.64 14.99 17.30
N TRP A 659 -15.76 13.66 17.24
CA TRP A 659 -16.02 12.83 18.42
C TRP A 659 -14.93 12.97 19.48
N ALA A 660 -13.65 12.92 19.10
CA ALA A 660 -12.52 13.09 20.01
C ALA A 660 -12.55 14.47 20.70
N TYR A 661 -12.81 15.52 19.92
CA TYR A 661 -12.94 16.89 20.42
C TYR A 661 -14.10 17.02 21.40
N LEU A 662 -15.29 16.54 21.03
CA LEU A 662 -16.48 16.57 21.87
C LEU A 662 -16.31 15.75 23.15
N ARG A 663 -15.66 14.59 23.11
CA ARG A 663 -15.41 13.79 24.33
C ARG A 663 -14.46 14.49 25.30
N ALA A 664 -13.46 15.20 24.79
CA ALA A 664 -12.51 15.96 25.59
C ALA A 664 -13.10 17.30 26.08
N HIS A 665 -14.27 17.71 25.59
CA HIS A 665 -14.88 18.98 25.94
C HIS A 665 -15.24 19.04 27.44
N PRO A 666 -14.99 20.14 28.16
CA PRO A 666 -15.22 20.21 29.61
C PRO A 666 -16.71 20.34 29.98
N LEU A 667 -17.51 21.06 29.18
CA LEU A 667 -18.91 21.34 29.51
C LEU A 667 -19.82 20.15 29.15
N PRO A 668 -20.52 19.52 30.12
CA PRO A 668 -21.27 18.28 29.90
C PRO A 668 -22.38 18.45 28.87
N TRP A 669 -23.06 19.60 28.84
CA TRP A 669 -24.15 19.84 27.90
C TRP A 669 -23.67 19.88 26.44
N TRP A 670 -22.54 20.54 26.14
CA TRP A 670 -21.93 20.54 24.80
C TRP A 670 -21.44 19.15 24.40
N ARG A 671 -20.92 18.37 25.36
CA ARG A 671 -20.50 16.98 25.11
C ARG A 671 -21.70 16.17 24.65
N TRP A 672 -22.75 16.10 25.46
CA TRP A 672 -23.90 15.25 25.17
C TRP A 672 -24.68 15.73 23.94
N SER A 673 -24.97 17.03 23.82
CA SER A 673 -25.66 17.58 22.63
C SER A 673 -24.85 17.38 21.34
N GLY A 674 -23.55 17.65 21.37
CA GLY A 674 -22.68 17.43 20.21
C GLY A 674 -22.54 15.96 19.85
N LEU A 675 -22.44 15.06 20.84
CA LEU A 675 -22.38 13.61 20.58
C LEU A 675 -23.71 13.08 20.04
N LEU A 676 -24.85 13.58 20.52
CA LEU A 676 -26.17 13.26 19.97
C LEU A 676 -26.31 13.75 18.52
N LEU A 677 -25.91 14.99 18.24
CA LEU A 677 -25.91 15.54 16.88
C LEU A 677 -25.02 14.71 15.94
N LEU A 678 -23.81 14.35 16.39
CA LEU A 678 -22.89 13.53 15.61
C LEU A 678 -23.46 12.13 15.37
N GLY A 679 -24.09 11.53 16.39
CA GLY A 679 -24.80 10.25 16.26
C GLY A 679 -25.95 10.32 15.26
N ALA A 680 -26.75 11.39 15.29
CA ALA A 680 -27.83 11.63 14.33
C ALA A 680 -27.29 11.80 12.90
N LEU A 681 -26.16 12.49 12.71
CA LEU A 681 -25.52 12.64 11.41
C LEU A 681 -25.00 11.30 10.86
N ILE A 682 -24.40 10.46 11.71
CA ILE A 682 -23.94 9.12 11.33
C ILE A 682 -25.14 8.24 10.94
N LEU A 683 -26.23 8.28 11.70
CA LEU A 683 -27.46 7.56 11.38
C LEU A 683 -28.05 8.03 10.04
N LEU A 684 -28.12 9.35 9.83
CA LEU A 684 -28.59 9.94 8.57
C LEU A 684 -27.72 9.49 7.40
N LEU A 685 -26.39 9.44 7.56
CA LEU A 685 -25.47 8.94 6.54
C LEU A 685 -25.72 7.46 6.23
N ALA A 686 -25.93 6.62 7.25
CA ALA A 686 -26.24 5.20 7.07
C ALA A 686 -27.58 4.99 6.35
N VAL A 687 -28.62 5.74 6.72
CA VAL A 687 -29.92 5.74 6.04
C VAL A 687 -29.78 6.24 4.60
N GLY A 688 -29.01 7.30 4.36
CA GLY A 688 -28.73 7.82 3.02
C GLY A 688 -27.99 6.81 2.14
N LEU A 689 -26.99 6.12 2.67
CA LEU A 689 -26.27 5.05 1.96
C LEU A 689 -27.19 3.87 1.63
N ARG A 690 -28.08 3.48 2.56
CA ARG A 690 -29.10 2.46 2.30
C ARG A 690 -30.07 2.91 1.21
N GLY A 691 -30.54 4.14 1.28
CA GLY A 691 -31.41 4.73 0.26
C GLY A 691 -30.74 4.78 -1.12
N LEU A 692 -29.44 5.06 -1.17
CA LEU A 692 -28.66 5.02 -2.41
C LEU A 692 -28.50 3.61 -2.97
N HIS A 693 -28.33 2.61 -2.11
CA HIS A 693 -28.31 1.20 -2.54
C HIS A 693 -29.65 0.77 -3.12
N ASP A 694 -30.74 1.10 -2.44
CA ASP A 694 -32.10 0.71 -2.86
C ASP A 694 -32.58 1.51 -4.09
N ARG A 695 -32.08 2.75 -4.28
CA ARG A 695 -32.41 3.65 -5.40
C ARG A 695 -31.13 4.26 -6.00
N PRO A 696 -30.35 3.50 -6.78
CA PRO A 696 -29.07 3.98 -7.32
C PRO A 696 -29.23 5.17 -8.28
N ASP A 697 -30.40 5.33 -8.91
CA ASP A 697 -30.70 6.44 -9.83
C ASP A 697 -31.10 7.75 -9.12
N ALA A 698 -31.24 7.74 -7.79
CA ALA A 698 -31.61 8.94 -7.02
C ALA A 698 -30.50 10.01 -6.99
N LEU A 699 -29.28 9.66 -7.40
CA LEU A 699 -28.11 10.54 -7.35
C LEU A 699 -27.70 10.95 -8.78
N PRO A 700 -27.82 12.24 -9.15
CA PRO A 700 -27.58 12.73 -10.52
C PRO A 700 -26.09 12.89 -10.86
N LEU A 701 -25.20 12.10 -10.23
CA LEU A 701 -23.76 12.18 -10.49
C LEU A 701 -23.39 11.31 -11.70
N ASP A 702 -23.47 11.90 -12.90
CA ASP A 702 -23.14 11.23 -14.18
C ASP A 702 -21.76 10.56 -14.19
N PHE A 703 -20.80 11.07 -13.41
CA PHE A 703 -19.42 10.60 -13.42
C PHE A 703 -19.18 9.24 -12.71
N GLN A 704 -20.08 8.78 -11.83
CA GLN A 704 -19.93 7.46 -11.15
C GLN A 704 -21.25 6.71 -10.90
N ALA A 705 -22.35 7.12 -11.54
CA ALA A 705 -23.61 6.41 -11.47
C ALA A 705 -23.44 4.90 -11.80
N ASP A 706 -22.58 4.57 -12.77
CA ASP A 706 -22.29 3.19 -13.15
C ASP A 706 -21.67 2.34 -12.02
N ARG A 707 -20.81 2.93 -11.17
CA ARG A 707 -20.23 2.19 -10.02
C ARG A 707 -21.26 1.91 -8.95
N ILE A 708 -22.16 2.87 -8.69
CA ILE A 708 -23.23 2.72 -7.71
C ILE A 708 -24.25 1.69 -8.20
N ARG A 709 -24.66 1.77 -9.47
CA ARG A 709 -25.55 0.80 -10.12
C ARG A 709 -24.95 -0.61 -10.14
N ALA A 710 -23.67 -0.72 -10.50
CA ALA A 710 -22.96 -2.00 -10.50
C ALA A 710 -22.72 -2.56 -9.09
N TRP A 711 -22.66 -1.73 -8.06
CA TRP A 711 -22.63 -2.17 -6.67
C TRP A 711 -24.01 -2.65 -6.20
N ALA A 712 -25.07 -1.90 -6.52
CA ALA A 712 -26.43 -2.23 -6.12
C ALA A 712 -26.94 -3.51 -6.79
N ALA A 713 -26.58 -3.74 -8.05
CA ALA A 713 -27.05 -4.89 -8.82
C ALA A 713 -25.97 -5.43 -9.79
N PRO A 714 -24.89 -6.05 -9.29
CA PRO A 714 -23.70 -6.43 -10.08
C PRO A 714 -23.99 -7.38 -11.25
N GLU A 715 -25.01 -8.23 -11.12
CA GLU A 715 -25.51 -9.13 -12.16
C GLU A 715 -25.96 -8.42 -13.45
N PHE A 716 -26.52 -7.21 -13.35
CA PHE A 716 -27.00 -6.45 -14.52
C PHE A 716 -25.91 -5.60 -15.17
N TYR A 717 -24.74 -5.47 -14.52
CA TYR A 717 -23.61 -4.67 -15.00
C TYR A 717 -22.34 -5.54 -15.14
N PRO A 718 -22.27 -6.45 -16.14
CA PRO A 718 -21.23 -7.47 -16.22
C PRO A 718 -19.82 -6.91 -16.42
N HIS A 719 -19.67 -5.69 -16.95
CA HIS A 719 -18.38 -5.03 -17.15
C HIS A 719 -17.94 -4.17 -15.95
N ALA A 720 -18.88 -3.54 -15.23
CA ALA A 720 -18.57 -2.67 -14.10
C ALA A 720 -18.58 -3.43 -12.75
N GLY A 721 -19.46 -4.43 -12.59
CA GLY A 721 -19.61 -5.24 -11.38
C GLY A 721 -18.75 -6.50 -11.34
N TYR A 722 -17.92 -6.77 -12.35
CA TYR A 722 -17.21 -8.05 -12.48
C TYR A 722 -16.23 -8.33 -11.34
N GLN A 723 -15.58 -7.30 -10.80
CA GLN A 723 -14.62 -7.43 -9.69
C GLN A 723 -15.33 -7.94 -8.43
N LEU A 724 -16.42 -7.26 -8.06
CA LEU A 724 -17.25 -7.63 -6.91
C LEU A 724 -17.86 -9.02 -7.09
N ARG A 725 -18.39 -9.34 -8.28
CA ARG A 725 -18.98 -10.66 -8.54
C ARG A 725 -17.95 -11.79 -8.35
N ARG A 726 -16.74 -11.65 -8.92
CA ARG A 726 -15.67 -12.66 -8.76
C ARG A 726 -15.20 -12.76 -7.31
N ALA A 727 -15.14 -11.65 -6.59
CA ALA A 727 -14.80 -11.64 -5.17
C ALA A 727 -15.82 -12.44 -4.35
N LEU A 728 -17.11 -12.17 -4.51
CA LEU A 728 -18.19 -12.87 -3.81
C LEU A 728 -18.23 -14.36 -4.17
N GLU A 729 -18.01 -14.73 -5.43
CA GLU A 729 -17.89 -16.14 -5.84
C GLU A 729 -16.72 -16.86 -5.16
N ALA A 730 -15.55 -16.22 -5.08
CA ALA A 730 -14.38 -16.78 -4.41
C ALA A 730 -14.59 -16.92 -2.89
N ILE A 731 -15.21 -15.94 -2.24
CA ILE A 731 -15.57 -15.98 -0.82
C ILE A 731 -16.54 -17.14 -0.54
N ARG A 732 -17.59 -17.28 -1.37
CA ARG A 732 -18.57 -18.37 -1.25
C ARG A 732 -17.92 -19.74 -1.39
N ALA A 733 -16.96 -19.89 -2.31
CA ALA A 733 -16.22 -21.14 -2.50
C ALA A 733 -15.34 -21.52 -1.29
N GLY A 734 -14.80 -20.54 -0.55
CA GLY A 734 -14.01 -20.79 0.66
C GLY A 734 -14.83 -21.19 1.88
N GLY A 735 -16.08 -20.72 1.98
CA GLY A 735 -16.96 -20.99 3.12
C GLY A 735 -16.35 -20.57 4.47
N TRP A 736 -16.74 -21.25 5.56
CA TRP A 736 -16.27 -20.90 6.91
C TRP A 736 -14.86 -21.38 7.24
N ARG A 737 -14.38 -22.44 6.56
CA ARG A 737 -13.09 -23.10 6.85
C ARG A 737 -11.96 -22.76 5.86
N GLY A 738 -12.29 -22.17 4.71
CA GLY A 738 -11.34 -21.83 3.66
C GLY A 738 -10.84 -23.04 2.87
N THR A 739 -10.04 -22.77 1.83
CA THR A 739 -9.42 -23.78 0.97
C THR A 739 -7.98 -24.15 1.36
N VAL A 740 -7.37 -23.42 2.31
CA VAL A 740 -5.94 -23.53 2.65
C VAL A 740 -5.48 -24.91 3.09
N TRP A 741 -6.37 -25.68 3.72
CA TRP A 741 -6.09 -27.04 4.19
C TRP A 741 -6.35 -28.12 3.14
N ARG A 742 -6.97 -27.78 2.02
CA ARG A 742 -7.43 -28.72 0.98
C ARG A 742 -6.67 -28.57 -0.32
N GLU A 743 -6.27 -27.35 -0.66
CA GLU A 743 -5.68 -27.01 -1.95
C GLU A 743 -4.34 -26.31 -1.74
N ALA A 744 -3.27 -26.79 -2.36
CA ALA A 744 -1.97 -26.12 -2.31
C ALA A 744 -1.91 -24.88 -3.23
N ILE A 745 -2.69 -24.89 -4.31
CA ILE A 745 -2.83 -23.78 -5.26
C ILE A 745 -3.97 -22.83 -4.84
N ASN A 746 -3.90 -21.57 -5.28
CA ASN A 746 -4.86 -20.54 -4.87
C ASN A 746 -6.21 -20.61 -5.62
N GLY A 747 -6.30 -21.36 -6.72
CA GLY A 747 -7.56 -21.63 -7.42
C GLY A 747 -8.24 -20.37 -7.96
N ARG A 748 -9.58 -20.29 -7.81
CA ARG A 748 -10.44 -19.25 -8.41
C ARG A 748 -10.14 -17.83 -7.91
N VAL A 749 -9.56 -17.68 -6.73
CA VAL A 749 -9.27 -16.36 -6.14
C VAL A 749 -8.27 -15.57 -6.99
N MET A 750 -7.39 -16.25 -7.74
CA MET A 750 -6.42 -15.61 -8.61
C MET A 750 -7.06 -14.93 -9.83
N ALA A 751 -8.34 -15.18 -10.11
CA ALA A 751 -9.10 -14.51 -11.14
C ALA A 751 -9.69 -13.15 -10.68
N VAL A 752 -9.63 -12.84 -9.39
CA VAL A 752 -10.06 -11.57 -8.81
C VAL A 752 -8.98 -10.53 -9.10
N PRO A 753 -9.28 -9.44 -9.84
CA PRO A 753 -8.30 -8.40 -10.09
C PRO A 753 -7.92 -7.70 -8.79
N VAL A 754 -6.65 -7.30 -8.68
CA VAL A 754 -6.17 -6.48 -7.55
C VAL A 754 -6.39 -7.19 -6.19
N VAL A 755 -6.40 -8.53 -6.20
CA VAL A 755 -6.55 -9.40 -5.01
C VAL A 755 -5.38 -9.25 -4.04
N GLU A 756 -4.22 -8.82 -4.52
CA GLU A 756 -3.06 -8.53 -3.70
C GLU A 756 -3.20 -7.25 -2.85
N SER A 757 -4.05 -6.29 -3.25
CA SER A 757 -4.25 -5.02 -2.54
C SER A 757 -5.71 -4.82 -2.10
N ASP A 758 -6.57 -4.33 -2.99
CA ASP A 758 -7.90 -3.82 -2.67
C ASP A 758 -8.87 -4.96 -2.33
N PHE A 759 -8.67 -6.10 -3.00
CA PHE A 759 -9.42 -7.33 -2.76
C PHE A 759 -8.68 -8.32 -1.83
N ALA A 760 -7.72 -7.85 -1.02
CA ALA A 760 -7.04 -8.70 -0.04
C ALA A 760 -8.00 -9.44 0.92
N PRO A 761 -9.09 -8.84 1.44
CA PRO A 761 -10.05 -9.57 2.27
C PRO A 761 -10.68 -10.78 1.55
N THR A 762 -10.91 -10.69 0.24
CA THR A 762 -11.38 -11.82 -0.57
C THR A 762 -10.40 -12.99 -0.49
N PHE A 763 -9.09 -12.73 -0.58
CA PHE A 763 -8.07 -13.76 -0.41
C PHE A 763 -8.11 -14.37 0.99
N PHE A 764 -8.21 -13.56 2.05
CA PHE A 764 -8.28 -14.08 3.41
C PHE A 764 -9.50 -14.98 3.62
N LEU A 765 -10.67 -14.55 3.15
CA LEU A 765 -11.92 -15.29 3.29
C LEU A 765 -11.96 -16.55 2.43
N SER A 766 -11.50 -16.49 1.18
CA SER A 766 -11.47 -17.68 0.32
C SER A 766 -10.46 -18.70 0.80
N ARG A 767 -9.27 -18.24 1.22
CA ARG A 767 -8.15 -19.10 1.60
C ARG A 767 -8.30 -19.65 3.01
N TYR A 768 -8.54 -18.81 4.02
CA TYR A 768 -8.59 -19.23 5.44
C TYR A 768 -10.00 -19.35 6.00
N GLY A 769 -11.02 -18.88 5.28
CA GLY A 769 -12.42 -19.01 5.67
C GLY A 769 -12.97 -17.88 6.52
N GLY A 770 -14.29 -17.84 6.66
CA GLY A 770 -15.00 -16.83 7.45
C GLY A 770 -14.60 -16.78 8.93
N LEU A 771 -14.25 -17.91 9.55
CA LEU A 771 -13.84 -17.94 10.97
C LEU A 771 -12.51 -17.19 11.18
N ALA A 772 -11.53 -17.45 10.31
CA ALA A 772 -10.26 -16.72 10.32
C ALA A 772 -10.49 -15.22 10.03
N GLY A 773 -11.44 -14.90 9.14
CA GLY A 773 -11.88 -13.52 8.89
C GLY A 773 -12.38 -12.81 10.16
N LEU A 774 -13.22 -13.47 10.98
CA LEU A 774 -13.70 -12.91 12.25
C LEU A 774 -12.56 -12.68 13.25
N VAL A 775 -11.64 -13.65 13.37
CA VAL A 775 -10.45 -13.50 14.22
C VAL A 775 -9.60 -12.31 13.76
N LEU A 776 -9.40 -12.17 12.45
CA LEU A 776 -8.63 -11.07 11.86
C LEU A 776 -9.27 -9.71 12.14
N VAL A 777 -10.59 -9.58 12.01
CA VAL A 777 -11.35 -8.37 12.41
C VAL A 777 -11.16 -8.08 13.90
N GLY A 778 -11.17 -9.12 14.76
CA GLY A 778 -10.88 -8.99 16.18
C GLY A 778 -9.48 -8.42 16.46
N ILE A 779 -8.45 -8.94 15.80
CA ILE A 779 -7.06 -8.45 15.93
C ILE A 779 -6.96 -6.98 15.44
N GLN A 780 -7.63 -6.63 14.35
CA GLN A 780 -7.71 -5.24 13.86
C GLN A 780 -8.41 -4.32 14.87
N ALA A 781 -9.50 -4.77 15.50
CA ALA A 781 -10.18 -4.01 16.54
C ALA A 781 -9.28 -3.78 17.75
N VAL A 782 -8.50 -4.78 18.18
CA VAL A 782 -7.50 -4.63 19.24
C VAL A 782 -6.40 -3.64 18.84
N PHE A 783 -5.92 -3.69 17.59
CA PHE A 783 -4.93 -2.74 17.07
C PHE A 783 -5.41 -1.29 17.17
N ILE A 784 -6.62 -1.01 16.66
CA ILE A 784 -7.23 0.32 16.75
C ILE A 784 -7.48 0.70 18.22
N GLY A 785 -7.98 -0.23 19.02
CA GLY A 785 -8.21 -0.04 20.46
C GLY A 785 -6.94 0.38 21.20
N LEU A 786 -5.79 -0.26 20.93
CA LEU A 786 -4.50 0.08 21.54
C LEU A 786 -4.04 1.48 21.13
N LEU A 787 -4.16 1.87 19.86
CA LEU A 787 -3.83 3.23 19.41
C LEU A 787 -4.70 4.28 20.12
N LEU A 788 -6.01 4.04 20.22
CA LEU A 788 -6.94 4.93 20.94
C LEU A 788 -6.65 4.98 22.44
N MET A 789 -6.27 3.85 23.05
CA MET A 789 -5.86 3.81 24.46
C MET A 789 -4.59 4.63 24.69
N ILE A 790 -3.57 4.51 23.83
CA ILE A 790 -2.34 5.32 23.90
C ILE A 790 -2.67 6.81 23.70
N ALA A 791 -3.54 7.15 22.75
CA ALA A 791 -4.01 8.53 22.55
C ALA A 791 -4.64 9.09 23.84
N ASN A 792 -5.58 8.36 24.45
CA ASN A 792 -6.24 8.78 25.68
C ASN A 792 -5.26 8.90 26.86
N ARG A 793 -4.23 8.04 26.92
CA ARG A 793 -3.15 8.15 27.92
C ARG A 793 -2.33 9.41 27.69
N ALA A 794 -2.00 9.76 26.44
CA ALA A 794 -1.33 11.00 26.10
C ALA A 794 -2.14 12.23 26.55
N LEU A 795 -3.46 12.19 26.39
CA LEU A 795 -4.36 13.25 26.87
C LEU A 795 -4.39 13.36 28.40
N ARG A 796 -4.51 12.25 29.14
CA ARG A 796 -4.58 12.28 30.61
C ARG A 796 -3.33 12.86 31.27
N ARG A 797 -2.18 12.74 30.61
CA ARG A 797 -0.91 13.31 31.07
C ARG A 797 -0.87 14.85 31.02
N LEU A 798 -1.86 15.50 30.41
CA LEU A 798 -2.02 16.96 30.39
C LEU A 798 -2.35 17.55 31.77
N GLY A 799 -3.05 16.80 32.64
CA GLY A 799 -3.61 17.32 33.89
C GLY A 799 -2.68 17.27 35.10
N THR A 800 -1.48 16.69 34.98
CA THR A 800 -0.60 16.41 36.13
C THR A 800 0.57 17.39 36.30
N GLY A 801 0.58 18.51 35.56
CA GLY A 801 1.55 19.61 35.73
C GLY A 801 3.01 19.25 35.46
N ARG A 802 3.31 18.18 34.71
CA ARG A 802 4.67 17.60 34.62
C ARG A 802 5.17 17.36 33.19
N SER A 803 6.47 17.68 33.03
CA SER A 803 7.46 17.41 31.96
C SER A 803 7.14 17.73 30.49
N TRP A 804 5.88 17.93 30.10
CA TRP A 804 5.52 18.30 28.72
C TRP A 804 4.67 19.59 28.68
N PRO A 805 4.94 20.51 27.72
CA PRO A 805 3.97 21.55 27.40
C PRO A 805 2.61 20.93 27.10
N ALA A 806 1.53 21.45 27.72
CA ALA A 806 0.17 20.98 27.48
C ALA A 806 -0.17 20.93 25.97
N ALA A 807 0.40 21.84 25.16
CA ALA A 807 0.33 21.88 23.69
C ALA A 807 0.63 20.52 23.03
N LEU A 808 1.61 19.80 23.55
CA LEU A 808 2.10 18.57 22.95
C LEU A 808 1.22 17.36 23.28
N GLY A 809 0.68 17.25 24.50
CA GLY A 809 -0.20 16.13 24.85
C GLY A 809 -1.52 16.16 24.05
N GLY A 810 -2.09 17.35 23.84
CA GLY A 810 -3.26 17.53 22.96
C GLY A 810 -2.94 17.20 21.50
N PHE A 811 -1.77 17.63 21.01
CA PHE A 811 -1.31 17.30 19.66
C PHE A 811 -1.19 15.79 19.45
N PHE A 812 -0.56 15.06 20.38
CA PHE A 812 -0.45 13.61 20.28
C PHE A 812 -1.79 12.90 20.39
N TYR A 813 -2.68 13.37 21.26
CA TYR A 813 -4.03 12.85 21.37
C TYR A 813 -4.75 12.91 20.01
N PHE A 814 -4.87 14.10 19.42
CA PHE A 814 -5.58 14.27 18.14
C PHE A 814 -4.86 13.59 16.97
N THR A 815 -3.52 13.58 16.95
CA THR A 815 -2.76 12.93 15.87
C THR A 815 -2.96 11.41 15.90
N LEU A 816 -2.84 10.77 17.06
CA LEU A 816 -3.04 9.33 17.21
C LEU A 816 -4.50 8.93 17.02
N TYR A 817 -5.45 9.75 17.51
CA TYR A 817 -6.87 9.50 17.31
C TYR A 817 -7.24 9.60 15.83
N GLY A 818 -6.79 10.65 15.14
CA GLY A 818 -6.99 10.82 13.70
C GLY A 818 -6.33 9.71 12.89
N GLY A 819 -5.07 9.35 13.21
CA GLY A 819 -4.38 8.23 12.58
C GLY A 819 -5.12 6.91 12.76
N ALA A 820 -5.56 6.58 13.97
CA ALA A 820 -6.35 5.39 14.26
C ALA A 820 -7.70 5.40 13.51
N ALA A 821 -8.35 6.56 13.40
CA ALA A 821 -9.60 6.69 12.66
C ALA A 821 -9.43 6.44 11.16
N LEU A 822 -8.38 6.97 10.54
CA LEU A 822 -8.07 6.71 9.13
C LEU A 822 -7.76 5.23 8.91
N LEU A 823 -6.97 4.59 9.78
CA LEU A 823 -6.69 3.14 9.71
C LEU A 823 -7.98 2.31 9.86
N ALA A 824 -8.86 2.68 10.80
CA ALA A 824 -10.15 2.02 10.98
C ALA A 824 -11.06 2.19 9.75
N ALA A 825 -11.06 3.39 9.14
CA ALA A 825 -11.81 3.65 7.92
C ALA A 825 -11.29 2.81 6.74
N HIS A 826 -9.98 2.67 6.59
CA HIS A 826 -9.37 1.77 5.61
C HIS A 826 -9.79 0.31 5.83
N PHE A 827 -9.79 -0.21 7.07
CA PHE A 827 -10.29 -1.55 7.36
C PHE A 827 -11.78 -1.69 7.01
N LEU A 828 -12.61 -0.74 7.43
CA LEU A 828 -14.05 -0.75 7.17
C LEU A 828 -14.35 -0.73 5.66
N MET A 829 -13.64 0.10 4.90
CA MET A 829 -13.83 0.21 3.45
C MET A 829 -13.35 -1.04 2.71
N SER A 830 -12.22 -1.61 3.12
CA SER A 830 -11.69 -2.84 2.51
C SER A 830 -12.65 -4.02 2.74
N TRP A 831 -13.09 -4.24 3.99
CA TRP A 831 -14.10 -5.26 4.30
C TRP A 831 -15.43 -4.98 3.59
N GLY A 832 -15.92 -3.74 3.64
CA GLY A 832 -17.20 -3.34 3.05
C GLY A 832 -17.23 -3.53 1.53
N THR A 833 -16.15 -3.20 0.83
CA THR A 833 -16.02 -3.42 -0.63
C THR A 833 -16.04 -4.90 -0.97
N ASN A 834 -15.29 -5.73 -0.25
CA ASN A 834 -15.13 -7.15 -0.56
C ASN A 834 -16.40 -7.97 -0.22
N LEU A 835 -17.14 -7.55 0.81
CA LEU A 835 -18.39 -8.18 1.23
C LEU A 835 -19.63 -7.61 0.53
N GLY A 836 -19.47 -6.56 -0.30
CA GLY A 836 -20.57 -5.91 -1.01
C GLY A 836 -21.41 -4.94 -0.18
N PHE A 837 -20.97 -4.58 1.03
CA PHE A 837 -21.65 -3.57 1.86
C PHE A 837 -21.38 -2.13 1.43
N LEU A 838 -20.31 -1.90 0.68
CA LEU A 838 -19.94 -0.61 0.12
C LEU A 838 -19.66 -0.75 -1.39
N PRO A 839 -19.84 0.32 -2.18
CA PRO A 839 -19.41 0.33 -3.57
C PRO A 839 -17.93 -0.02 -3.70
N VAL A 840 -17.53 -0.52 -4.87
CA VAL A 840 -16.13 -0.88 -5.12
C VAL A 840 -15.24 0.36 -5.04
N MET A 841 -14.42 0.42 -3.98
CA MET A 841 -13.47 1.48 -3.70
C MET A 841 -12.05 0.92 -3.72
N GLY A 842 -11.11 1.60 -4.38
CA GLY A 842 -9.72 1.13 -4.51
C GLY A 842 -8.88 1.45 -3.28
N GLN A 843 -9.14 0.80 -2.14
CA GLN A 843 -8.35 1.02 -0.91
C GLN A 843 -7.66 -0.24 -0.42
N PRO A 844 -6.34 -0.17 -0.20
CA PRO A 844 -5.61 -1.28 0.34
C PRO A 844 -5.93 -1.49 1.82
N MET A 845 -5.84 -2.74 2.24
CA MET A 845 -5.94 -3.14 3.64
C MET A 845 -4.63 -2.84 4.40
N PRO A 846 -4.63 -2.02 5.47
CA PRO A 846 -3.43 -1.70 6.23
C PRO A 846 -2.75 -2.95 6.79
N LEU A 847 -1.41 -3.02 6.72
CA LEU A 847 -0.54 -4.13 7.17
C LEU A 847 -0.72 -5.48 6.45
N LEU A 848 -1.86 -5.71 5.80
CA LEU A 848 -2.28 -7.03 5.31
C LEU A 848 -2.16 -7.20 3.79
N SER A 849 -2.01 -6.10 3.06
CA SER A 849 -2.09 -6.07 1.60
C SER A 849 -0.85 -5.46 0.95
N ALA A 850 -0.70 -5.63 -0.37
CA ALA A 850 0.42 -5.16 -1.17
C ALA A 850 0.37 -3.65 -1.42
N ALA A 851 0.51 -2.86 -0.36
CA ALA A 851 0.41 -1.40 -0.38
C ALA A 851 1.62 -0.73 0.27
N GLY A 852 2.77 -0.80 -0.41
CA GLY A 852 4.05 -0.33 0.11
C GLY A 852 4.06 1.14 0.52
N SER A 853 3.49 2.02 -0.32
CA SER A 853 3.38 3.46 -0.02
C SER A 853 2.51 3.72 1.22
N HIS A 854 1.33 3.10 1.31
CA HIS A 854 0.46 3.23 2.48
C HIS A 854 1.13 2.72 3.76
N LEU A 855 1.81 1.57 3.68
CA LEU A 855 2.55 0.97 4.78
C LEU A 855 3.63 1.91 5.35
N VAL A 856 4.51 2.42 4.49
CA VAL A 856 5.72 3.18 4.89
C VAL A 856 5.42 4.65 5.16
N LEU A 857 4.46 5.26 4.45
CA LEU A 857 4.19 6.70 4.54
C LEU A 857 3.05 7.06 5.49
N PHE A 858 2.23 6.08 5.90
CA PHE A 858 1.08 6.33 6.76
C PHE A 858 1.03 5.39 7.97
N VAL A 859 0.95 4.08 7.75
CA VAL A 859 0.69 3.09 8.84
C VAL A 859 1.85 3.04 9.84
N LEU A 860 3.05 2.72 9.38
CA LEU A 860 4.21 2.56 10.25
C LEU A 860 4.64 3.86 10.95
N PRO A 861 4.57 5.06 10.32
CA PRO A 861 4.76 6.33 11.02
C PRO A 861 3.81 6.55 12.21
N ILE A 862 2.52 6.22 12.08
CA ILE A 862 1.56 6.32 13.19
C ILE A 862 1.92 5.36 14.34
N VAL A 863 2.29 4.12 14.01
CA VAL A 863 2.75 3.14 15.01
C VAL A 863 4.03 3.62 15.70
N ALA A 864 5.01 4.09 14.93
CA ALA A 864 6.27 4.60 15.46
C ALA A 864 6.06 5.80 16.38
N LEU A 865 5.14 6.72 16.03
CA LEU A 865 4.76 7.83 16.88
C LEU A 865 4.13 7.35 18.20
N ALA A 866 3.19 6.41 18.14
CA ALA A 866 2.54 5.85 19.32
C ALA A 866 3.55 5.20 20.29
N VAL A 867 4.48 4.40 19.74
CA VAL A 867 5.58 3.79 20.50
C VAL A 867 6.49 4.87 21.09
N ALA A 868 6.89 5.88 20.33
CA ALA A 868 7.78 6.94 20.80
C ALA A 868 7.17 7.73 21.97
N ILE A 869 5.87 8.03 21.91
CA ILE A 869 5.14 8.73 22.98
C ILE A 869 5.13 7.90 24.27
N GLU A 870 4.86 6.60 24.15
CA GLU A 870 4.72 5.74 25.32
C GLU A 870 6.06 5.35 25.93
N GLU A 871 7.09 5.04 25.12
CA GLU A 871 8.43 4.73 25.63
C GLU A 871 9.04 5.90 26.38
N ARG A 872 8.88 7.12 25.88
CA ARG A 872 9.40 8.30 26.59
C ARG A 872 8.72 8.50 27.94
N SER A 873 7.42 8.24 28.02
CA SER A 873 6.70 8.32 29.29
C SER A 873 7.09 7.24 30.30
N HIS A 874 7.66 6.14 29.82
CA HIS A 874 8.15 5.04 30.65
C HIS A 874 9.57 5.30 31.17
N ASP A 875 10.40 6.02 30.40
CA ASP A 875 11.80 6.33 30.73
C ASP A 875 11.95 7.52 31.68
N ASP A 876 10.95 8.40 31.72
CA ASP A 876 10.79 9.43 32.76
C ASP A 876 9.59 9.06 33.68
N PRO A 877 9.63 7.93 34.41
CA PRO A 877 8.60 7.61 35.39
C PRO A 877 8.79 8.55 36.58
N LEU A 878 7.68 9.11 37.05
CA LEU A 878 7.55 10.08 38.14
C LEU A 878 8.56 9.92 39.28
#